data_AF-A0AAD6TKT5-F1
#
_entry.id   AF-A0AAD6TKT5-F1
#
_cell.length_a   1.000
_cell.length_b   1.000
_cell.length_c   1.000
_cell.angle_alpha   90.00
_cell.angle_beta   90.00
_cell.angle_gamma   90.00
#
_symmetry.space_group_name_H-M   'P 1'
#
loop_
_entity.id
_entity.type
_entity.pdbx_description
1 polymer ?
#
loop_
_entity_poly.entity_id
_entity_poly.type
_entity_poly.pdbx_seq_one_letter_code
_entity_poly.pdbx_strand_id
1 'polypeptide(L)'
;MTQNTLPLATPIPHYLATEVLDKSAGNWAVWEKTILSCLTLVGLEGYPIGDVPCPNPATDPSGATNWRTNDRAVVSFLILKASPVEQQYIAIHAAAGAKAVWDALLTRHSGATLQIRLIHEAFGVRYGAEPPTVTSARIDALATRIFALGPINKATLVSAVMVHAVQGDLENFAGERRRASTSKQSQQDAGRSSAEQAALSAIMAELTILERELSPAVSDFLQATQGSSEEEWTRLLEQLFQVLGRLDAVSIAPTWIQATAAKASALAELQRLQSKMENSTPATPTAESRSTQTPLASEAEKSAIASIATEMTKVHHEFAPAVVSYLQRDPDAKQRSSLIEVLAQSLARLDAIVMQPDWEGKFHRSRAIEEVLTLLNTLGWLPALNTTPPSNHNISKAEQVSIALIVSEVANVQNVLAPAVATFPRSNPQPGDEKERRDLSKLLFETVQRLEATHINLDWERARNERTRLLRAVQKLKSELDTLPACTEEQVAIDKIAAEQSKIQLLLFPAVTAYLGNPTEKERLRLSELLFQAIERLDEFTLPSEWERARTERREAIHEVQRLHDNLAPPIPARNSSSPQAPQLQDKTEENAATLVRNERSRIQYLLAPTIHFFSQKPNAKERTRLSELLIQALERLDGIVMEPEWEACRQSRRTAVHEVQKLQDILDVSVP
;
A
#
# COMPACT_ATOMS: atom_id res chain seq x y z
N MET A 1 2.16 46.78 -24.33
CA MET A 1 1.95 45.41 -23.82
C MET A 1 2.88 44.49 -24.59
N THR A 2 4.03 44.16 -24.00
CA THR A 2 5.03 43.27 -24.58
C THR A 2 4.50 41.84 -24.57
N GLN A 3 4.44 41.21 -25.74
CA GLN A 3 4.13 39.79 -25.88
C GLN A 3 5.25 38.99 -25.22
N ASN A 4 5.01 38.50 -23.99
CA ASN A 4 5.82 37.46 -23.38
C ASN A 4 5.47 36.13 -24.06
N THR A 5 6.03 35.89 -25.24
CA THR A 5 6.20 34.55 -25.76
C THR A 5 7.24 33.86 -24.88
N LEU A 6 6.76 33.01 -23.95
CA LEU A 6 7.62 32.10 -23.20
C LEU A 6 8.45 31.29 -24.22
N PRO A 7 9.80 31.31 -24.15
CA PRO A 7 10.60 30.43 -24.98
C PRO A 7 10.21 28.99 -24.64
N LEU A 8 9.98 28.16 -25.67
CA LEU A 8 9.82 26.71 -25.50
C LEU A 8 11.08 26.19 -24.78
N ALA A 9 10.97 26.04 -23.47
CA ALA A 9 12.02 25.43 -22.66
C ALA A 9 12.23 24.01 -23.20
N THR A 10 13.49 23.64 -23.39
CA THR A 10 13.91 22.27 -23.67
C THR A 10 13.21 21.31 -22.71
N PRO A 11 12.59 20.22 -23.21
CA PRO A 11 11.81 19.33 -22.36
C PRO A 11 12.72 18.73 -21.28
N ILE A 12 12.45 19.08 -20.02
CA ILE A 12 13.11 18.48 -18.86
C ILE A 12 12.78 16.97 -18.89
N PRO A 13 13.76 16.05 -18.78
CA PRO A 13 13.54 14.61 -18.95
C PRO A 13 12.44 14.00 -18.07
N HIS A 14 12.10 14.62 -16.94
CA HIS A 14 11.06 14.14 -16.03
C HIS A 14 9.66 14.05 -16.66
N TYR A 15 9.34 14.83 -17.69
CA TYR A 15 8.04 14.74 -18.36
C TYR A 15 7.85 13.42 -19.13
N LEU A 16 8.92 12.68 -19.45
CA LEU A 16 8.82 11.41 -20.18
C LEU A 16 8.49 10.22 -19.27
N ALA A 17 8.78 10.31 -17.97
CA ALA A 17 8.61 9.21 -17.02
C ALA A 17 7.20 9.11 -16.40
N THR A 18 6.29 10.04 -16.69
CA THR A 18 4.90 9.96 -16.21
C THR A 18 4.22 8.71 -16.77
N GLU A 19 3.69 7.86 -15.88
CA GLU A 19 2.85 6.74 -16.26
C GLU A 19 1.70 7.18 -17.17
N VAL A 20 1.29 6.30 -18.06
CA VAL A 20 0.16 6.52 -18.96
C VAL A 20 -1.15 6.25 -18.22
N LEU A 21 -2.15 7.12 -18.34
CA LEU A 21 -3.46 6.92 -17.71
C LEU A 21 -4.14 5.69 -18.29
N ASP A 22 -4.51 4.75 -17.42
CA ASP A 22 -5.25 3.55 -17.80
C ASP A 22 -6.27 3.17 -16.73
N LYS A 23 -7.53 3.03 -17.14
CA LYS A 23 -8.63 2.65 -16.25
C LYS A 23 -8.44 1.28 -15.62
N SER A 24 -7.82 0.35 -16.34
CA SER A 24 -7.51 -0.99 -15.83
C SER A 24 -6.36 -0.98 -14.82
N ALA A 25 -5.36 -0.11 -15.03
CA ALA A 25 -4.29 0.12 -14.08
C ALA A 25 -4.78 0.82 -12.80
N GLY A 26 -5.90 1.55 -12.86
CA GLY A 26 -6.45 2.25 -11.71
C GLY A 26 -5.45 3.24 -11.10
N ASN A 27 -4.65 3.87 -11.96
CA ASN A 27 -3.54 4.75 -11.58
C ASN A 27 -3.93 6.23 -11.53
N TRP A 28 -5.23 6.55 -11.54
CA TRP A 28 -5.77 7.91 -11.57
C TRP A 28 -5.12 8.84 -10.54
N ALA A 29 -5.09 8.48 -9.26
CA ALA A 29 -4.60 9.37 -8.21
C ALA A 29 -3.13 9.77 -8.38
N VAL A 30 -2.28 8.81 -8.79
CA VAL A 30 -0.85 9.05 -9.06
C VAL A 30 -0.69 9.85 -10.35
N TRP A 31 -1.45 9.50 -11.38
CA TRP A 31 -1.44 10.18 -12.67
C TRP A 31 -1.87 11.63 -12.54
N GLU A 32 -3.01 11.90 -11.89
CA GLU A 32 -3.60 13.21 -11.65
C GLU A 32 -2.58 14.15 -11.00
N LYS A 33 -1.99 13.72 -9.87
CA LYS A 33 -0.97 14.49 -9.15
C LYS A 33 0.23 14.80 -10.05
N THR A 34 0.68 13.83 -10.83
CA THR A 34 1.85 14.00 -11.71
C THR A 34 1.55 14.97 -12.84
N ILE A 35 0.39 14.86 -13.49
CA ILE A 35 -0.03 15.76 -14.57
C ILE A 35 -0.21 17.18 -14.07
N LEU A 36 -0.88 17.38 -12.93
CA LEU A 36 -1.02 18.71 -12.34
C LEU A 36 0.33 19.31 -11.98
N SER A 37 1.27 18.50 -11.45
CA SER A 37 2.64 18.97 -11.19
C SER A 37 3.35 19.40 -12.48
N CYS A 38 3.21 18.62 -13.56
CA CYS A 38 3.79 18.97 -14.86
C CYS A 38 3.20 20.25 -15.43
N LEU A 39 1.88 20.43 -15.34
CA LEU A 39 1.20 21.65 -15.80
C LEU A 39 1.58 22.86 -14.94
N THR A 40 1.76 22.66 -13.63
CA THR A 40 2.20 23.71 -12.69
C THR A 40 3.58 24.24 -13.06
N LEU A 41 4.51 23.36 -13.45
CA LEU A 41 5.85 23.76 -13.87
C LEU A 41 5.85 24.68 -15.11
N VAL A 42 4.80 24.62 -15.93
CA VAL A 42 4.64 25.46 -17.13
C VAL A 42 3.55 26.53 -16.98
N GLY A 43 2.94 26.66 -15.80
CA GLY A 43 1.89 27.65 -15.51
C GLY A 43 0.58 27.42 -16.26
N LEU A 44 0.22 26.15 -16.52
CA LEU A 44 -0.99 25.75 -17.25
C LEU A 44 -1.97 24.93 -16.39
N GLU A 45 -1.73 24.79 -15.09
CA GLU A 45 -2.55 23.98 -14.18
C GLU A 45 -3.98 24.50 -14.01
N GLY A 46 -4.22 25.80 -14.22
CA GLY A 46 -5.55 26.39 -14.08
C GLY A 46 -6.52 26.04 -15.22
N TYR A 47 -6.04 25.55 -16.36
CA TYR A 47 -6.89 25.15 -17.50
C TYR A 47 -7.75 23.91 -17.22
N PRO A 48 -7.20 22.76 -16.77
CA PRO A 48 -8.01 21.59 -16.44
C PRO A 48 -8.94 21.84 -15.25
N ILE A 49 -8.52 22.66 -14.27
CA ILE A 49 -9.34 22.98 -13.09
C ILE A 49 -10.51 23.91 -13.49
N GLY A 50 -10.24 24.88 -14.37
CA GLY A 50 -11.20 25.89 -14.79
C GLY A 50 -10.98 27.27 -14.19
N ASP A 51 -9.86 27.49 -13.50
CA ASP A 51 -9.56 28.74 -12.80
C ASP A 51 -9.18 29.88 -13.75
N VAL A 52 -8.84 29.56 -15.01
CA VAL A 52 -8.49 30.54 -16.04
C VAL A 52 -9.66 30.72 -17.01
N PRO A 53 -10.53 31.74 -16.83
CA PRO A 53 -11.63 31.99 -17.75
C PRO A 53 -11.13 32.49 -19.11
N CYS A 54 -11.82 32.09 -20.19
CA CYS A 54 -11.51 32.58 -21.54
C CYS A 54 -11.87 34.08 -21.66
N PRO A 55 -10.93 34.95 -22.07
CA PRO A 55 -11.22 36.36 -22.32
C PRO A 55 -12.30 36.55 -23.38
N ASN A 56 -13.11 37.62 -23.25
CA ASN A 56 -14.14 37.92 -24.24
C ASN A 56 -13.48 38.30 -25.59
N PRO A 57 -13.71 37.54 -26.67
CA PRO A 57 -13.06 37.78 -27.96
C PRO A 57 -13.45 39.12 -28.62
N ALA A 58 -14.57 39.72 -28.22
CA ALA A 58 -14.97 41.03 -28.72
C ALA A 58 -14.14 42.18 -28.12
N THR A 59 -13.69 42.04 -26.88
CA THR A 59 -12.92 43.08 -26.16
C THR A 59 -11.42 42.80 -26.15
N ASP A 60 -11.02 41.52 -26.16
CA ASP A 60 -9.63 41.08 -26.19
C ASP A 60 -9.46 39.84 -27.10
N PRO A 61 -9.42 40.03 -28.43
CA PRO A 61 -9.29 38.93 -29.39
C PRO A 61 -7.95 38.19 -29.28
N SER A 62 -6.88 38.88 -28.89
CA SER A 62 -5.55 38.29 -28.73
C SER A 62 -5.48 37.41 -27.49
N GLY A 63 -5.98 37.87 -26.35
CA GLY A 63 -6.09 37.07 -25.14
C GLY A 63 -6.94 35.83 -25.34
N ALA A 64 -8.09 35.95 -26.02
CA ALA A 64 -8.94 34.81 -26.34
C ALA A 64 -8.24 33.78 -27.25
N THR A 65 -7.43 34.24 -28.21
CA THR A 65 -6.66 33.35 -29.10
C THR A 65 -5.54 32.61 -28.37
N ASN A 66 -4.80 33.32 -27.50
CA ASN A 66 -3.77 32.73 -26.66
C ASN A 66 -4.38 31.70 -25.69
N TRP A 67 -5.50 32.04 -25.06
CA TRP A 67 -6.23 31.13 -24.17
C TRP A 67 -6.61 29.82 -24.89
N ARG A 68 -7.20 29.90 -26.09
CA ARG A 68 -7.58 28.71 -26.88
C ARG A 68 -6.37 27.87 -27.30
N THR A 69 -5.24 28.52 -27.58
CA THR A 69 -4.00 27.81 -27.94
C THR A 69 -3.48 27.00 -26.75
N ASN A 70 -3.44 27.62 -25.57
CA ASN A 70 -3.01 26.95 -24.34
C ASN A 70 -3.98 25.82 -23.95
N ASP A 71 -5.28 26.07 -24.01
CA ASP A 71 -6.30 25.06 -23.72
C ASP A 71 -6.14 23.81 -24.62
N ARG A 72 -5.92 24.01 -25.92
CA ARG A 72 -5.63 22.91 -26.86
C ARG A 72 -4.30 22.20 -26.59
N ALA A 73 -3.29 22.95 -26.15
CA ALA A 73 -2.00 22.36 -25.78
C ALA A 73 -2.15 21.43 -24.56
N VAL A 74 -2.93 21.86 -23.56
CA VAL A 74 -3.27 21.02 -22.40
C VAL A 74 -4.04 19.77 -22.83
N VAL A 75 -5.11 19.91 -23.63
CA VAL A 75 -5.86 18.74 -24.14
C VAL A 75 -4.94 17.76 -24.87
N SER A 76 -4.05 18.26 -25.74
CA SER A 76 -3.10 17.43 -26.48
C SER A 76 -2.12 16.71 -25.56
N PHE A 77 -1.67 17.39 -24.48
CA PHE A 77 -0.82 16.81 -23.46
C PHE A 77 -1.54 15.69 -22.68
N LEU A 78 -2.81 15.90 -22.31
CA LEU A 78 -3.62 14.86 -21.66
C LEU A 78 -3.79 13.62 -22.55
N ILE A 79 -4.02 13.80 -23.86
CA ILE A 79 -4.10 12.70 -24.83
C ILE A 79 -2.76 11.94 -24.88
N LEU A 80 -1.63 12.66 -24.98
CA LEU A 80 -0.30 12.05 -25.02
C LEU A 80 0.01 11.21 -23.77
N LYS A 81 -0.61 11.57 -22.63
CA LYS A 81 -0.44 10.91 -21.34
C LYS A 81 -1.55 9.91 -21.00
N ALA A 82 -2.31 9.46 -21.99
CA ALA A 82 -3.40 8.50 -21.83
C ALA A 82 -3.20 7.25 -22.70
N SER A 83 -3.72 6.09 -22.27
CA SER A 83 -3.67 4.85 -23.05
C SER A 83 -4.54 4.99 -24.29
N PRO A 84 -4.38 4.16 -25.34
CA PRO A 84 -5.17 4.29 -26.57
C PRO A 84 -6.69 4.30 -26.33
N VAL A 85 -7.18 3.54 -25.34
CA VAL A 85 -8.60 3.50 -24.95
C VAL A 85 -9.03 4.84 -24.32
N GLU A 86 -8.19 5.40 -23.44
CA GLU A 86 -8.47 6.67 -22.80
C GLU A 86 -8.29 7.85 -23.77
N GLN A 87 -7.40 7.76 -24.75
CA GLN A 87 -7.27 8.75 -25.83
C GLN A 87 -8.56 8.87 -26.65
N GLN A 88 -9.18 7.74 -27.00
CA GLN A 88 -10.47 7.74 -27.68
C GLN A 88 -11.56 8.41 -26.83
N TYR A 89 -11.57 8.13 -25.52
CA TYR A 89 -12.51 8.75 -24.59
C TYR A 89 -12.30 10.27 -24.50
N ILE A 90 -11.04 10.72 -24.37
CA ILE A 90 -10.69 12.15 -24.34
C ILE A 90 -11.11 12.86 -25.63
N ALA A 91 -10.93 12.23 -26.79
CA ALA A 91 -11.27 12.82 -28.08
C ALA A 91 -12.76 13.22 -28.19
N ILE A 92 -13.66 12.52 -27.50
CA ILE A 92 -15.10 12.85 -27.44
C ILE A 92 -15.33 14.21 -26.75
N HIS A 93 -14.54 14.52 -25.72
CA HIS A 93 -14.68 15.72 -24.90
C HIS A 93 -13.75 16.86 -25.32
N ALA A 94 -12.73 16.57 -26.15
CA ALA A 94 -11.69 17.52 -26.55
C ALA A 94 -12.22 18.83 -27.17
N ALA A 95 -13.36 18.77 -27.86
CA ALA A 95 -13.99 19.96 -28.46
C ALA A 95 -14.50 20.98 -27.42
N ALA A 96 -14.80 20.53 -26.21
CA ALA A 96 -15.30 21.38 -25.12
C ALA A 96 -14.17 21.98 -24.26
N GLY A 97 -12.90 21.64 -24.54
CA GLY A 97 -11.72 22.20 -23.88
C GLY A 97 -11.17 21.36 -22.72
N ALA A 98 -10.06 21.81 -22.14
CA ALA A 98 -9.29 21.06 -21.15
C ALA A 98 -10.09 20.73 -19.89
N LYS A 99 -10.90 21.67 -19.40
CA LYS A 99 -11.76 21.46 -18.23
C LYS A 99 -12.76 20.33 -18.44
N ALA A 100 -13.47 20.35 -19.57
CA ALA A 100 -14.48 19.34 -19.86
C ALA A 100 -13.86 17.95 -20.00
N VAL A 101 -12.67 17.86 -20.61
CA VAL A 101 -11.87 16.63 -20.65
C VAL A 101 -11.50 16.18 -19.24
N TRP A 102 -11.01 17.09 -18.40
CA TRP A 102 -10.59 16.79 -17.04
C TRP A 102 -11.74 16.28 -16.17
N ASP A 103 -12.89 16.96 -16.19
CA ASP A 103 -14.09 16.57 -15.44
C ASP A 103 -14.63 15.20 -15.91
N ALA A 104 -14.58 14.92 -17.22
CA ALA A 104 -14.97 13.63 -17.78
C ALA A 104 -14.02 12.50 -17.34
N LEU A 105 -12.71 12.75 -17.37
CA LEU A 105 -11.72 11.80 -16.88
C LEU A 105 -11.88 11.57 -15.37
N LEU A 106 -12.03 12.63 -14.59
CA LEU A 106 -12.30 12.53 -13.16
C LEU A 106 -13.54 11.68 -12.92
N THR A 107 -14.66 11.92 -13.59
CA THR A 107 -15.88 11.12 -13.44
C THR A 107 -15.69 9.65 -13.85
N ARG A 108 -14.87 9.40 -14.86
CA ARG A 108 -14.65 8.05 -15.40
C ARG A 108 -13.74 7.20 -14.50
N HIS A 109 -12.78 7.84 -13.84
CA HIS A 109 -11.69 7.19 -13.11
C HIS A 109 -11.80 7.33 -11.59
N SER A 110 -12.40 8.41 -11.10
CA SER A 110 -12.86 8.50 -9.72
C SER A 110 -14.26 7.85 -9.64
N GLY A 111 -14.47 6.98 -8.67
CA GLY A 111 -15.82 6.50 -8.40
C GLY A 111 -15.93 5.13 -7.76
N ALA A 112 -17.13 4.94 -7.18
CA ALA A 112 -17.56 3.71 -6.52
C ALA A 112 -17.38 2.48 -7.40
N THR A 113 -17.54 2.57 -8.73
CA THR A 113 -17.44 1.41 -9.63
C THR A 113 -16.03 0.81 -9.67
N LEU A 114 -14.99 1.65 -9.75
CA LEU A 114 -13.61 1.16 -9.71
C LEU A 114 -13.27 0.65 -8.30
N GLN A 115 -13.76 1.34 -7.28
CA GLN A 115 -13.59 0.92 -5.88
C GLN A 115 -14.24 -0.44 -5.61
N ILE A 116 -15.47 -0.68 -6.11
CA ILE A 116 -16.18 -1.97 -6.05
C ILE A 116 -15.37 -3.06 -6.74
N ARG A 117 -14.85 -2.78 -7.94
CA ARG A 117 -14.04 -3.75 -8.69
C ARG A 117 -12.77 -4.14 -7.94
N LEU A 118 -12.06 -3.17 -7.36
CA LEU A 118 -10.84 -3.44 -6.59
C LEU A 118 -11.14 -4.16 -5.27
N ILE A 119 -12.22 -3.81 -4.57
CA ILE A 119 -12.68 -4.55 -3.38
C ILE A 119 -13.00 -6.00 -3.76
N HIS A 120 -13.67 -6.19 -4.88
CA HIS A 120 -13.98 -7.52 -5.40
C HIS A 120 -12.72 -8.32 -5.75
N GLU A 121 -11.75 -7.70 -6.41
CA GLU A 121 -10.44 -8.31 -6.69
C GLU A 121 -9.71 -8.69 -5.40
N ALA A 122 -9.73 -7.82 -4.39
CA ALA A 122 -9.16 -8.09 -3.07
C ALA A 122 -9.85 -9.27 -2.37
N PHE A 123 -11.18 -9.38 -2.47
CA PHE A 123 -11.93 -10.54 -1.98
C PHE A 123 -11.65 -11.82 -2.76
N GLY A 124 -11.15 -11.75 -3.99
CA GLY A 124 -10.71 -12.91 -4.76
C GLY A 124 -9.33 -13.45 -4.35
N VAL A 125 -8.52 -12.65 -3.65
CA VAL A 125 -7.19 -13.08 -3.22
C VAL A 125 -7.29 -14.15 -2.14
N ARG A 126 -6.56 -15.26 -2.31
CA ARG A 126 -6.48 -16.38 -1.37
C ARG A 126 -5.01 -16.70 -1.09
N TYR A 127 -4.70 -17.09 0.14
CA TYR A 127 -3.41 -17.71 0.46
C TYR A 127 -3.36 -19.09 -0.19
N GLY A 128 -2.51 -19.24 -1.19
CA GLY A 128 -2.35 -20.47 -1.99
C GLY A 128 -0.99 -21.11 -1.80
N ALA A 129 -0.47 -21.72 -2.87
CA ALA A 129 0.87 -22.32 -2.91
C ALA A 129 2.00 -21.27 -2.93
N GLU A 130 1.68 -20.01 -3.24
CA GLU A 130 2.63 -18.90 -3.21
C GLU A 130 3.03 -18.54 -1.76
N PRO A 131 4.23 -17.98 -1.54
CA PRO A 131 4.64 -17.51 -0.22
C PRO A 131 3.64 -16.48 0.35
N PRO A 132 3.25 -16.59 1.64
CA PRO A 132 2.30 -15.67 2.26
C PRO A 132 2.69 -14.19 2.16
N THR A 133 3.98 -13.89 2.09
CA THR A 133 4.52 -12.53 1.91
C THR A 133 4.08 -11.90 0.59
N VAL A 134 4.09 -12.67 -0.51
CA VAL A 134 3.68 -12.20 -1.84
C VAL A 134 2.17 -11.94 -1.87
N THR A 135 1.39 -12.86 -1.32
CA THR A 135 -0.08 -12.70 -1.22
C THR A 135 -0.44 -11.48 -0.36
N SER A 136 0.23 -11.29 0.79
CA SER A 136 0.02 -10.15 1.68
C SER A 136 0.36 -8.83 0.99
N ALA A 137 1.48 -8.76 0.26
CA ALA A 137 1.86 -7.58 -0.51
C ALA A 137 0.83 -7.23 -1.59
N ARG A 138 0.24 -8.24 -2.25
CA ARG A 138 -0.85 -8.03 -3.23
C ARG A 138 -2.11 -7.47 -2.57
N ILE A 139 -2.48 -7.99 -1.39
CA ILE A 139 -3.63 -7.47 -0.62
C ILE A 139 -3.38 -6.01 -0.22
N ASP A 140 -2.19 -5.69 0.29
CA ASP A 140 -1.81 -4.34 0.71
C ASP A 140 -1.82 -3.35 -0.47
N ALA A 141 -1.30 -3.75 -1.63
CA ALA A 141 -1.34 -2.95 -2.84
C ALA A 141 -2.79 -2.67 -3.32
N LEU A 142 -3.67 -3.68 -3.27
CA LEU A 142 -5.09 -3.50 -3.59
C LEU A 142 -5.79 -2.59 -2.57
N ALA A 143 -5.56 -2.78 -1.28
CA ALA A 143 -6.10 -1.92 -0.22
C ALA A 143 -5.68 -0.46 -0.42
N THR A 144 -4.39 -0.23 -0.69
CA THR A 144 -3.85 1.11 -0.98
C THR A 144 -4.57 1.76 -2.16
N ARG A 145 -4.79 1.01 -3.26
CA ARG A 145 -5.54 1.51 -4.43
C ARG A 145 -7.02 1.78 -4.10
N ILE A 146 -7.67 0.92 -3.31
CA ILE A 146 -9.07 1.10 -2.89
C ILE A 146 -9.24 2.40 -2.11
N PHE A 147 -8.37 2.66 -1.13
CA PHE A 147 -8.46 3.86 -0.29
C PHE A 147 -7.99 5.13 -1.01
N ALA A 148 -7.10 5.01 -2.01
CA ALA A 148 -6.70 6.14 -2.86
C ALA A 148 -7.87 6.69 -3.70
N LEU A 149 -8.91 5.89 -3.96
CA LEU A 149 -10.13 6.35 -4.65
C LEU A 149 -11.11 7.11 -3.76
N GLY A 150 -10.80 7.24 -2.46
CA GLY A 150 -11.63 7.93 -1.47
C GLY A 150 -12.22 6.99 -0.41
N PRO A 151 -12.99 7.52 0.56
CA PRO A 151 -13.60 6.72 1.60
C PRO A 151 -14.62 5.73 1.03
N ILE A 152 -14.55 4.47 1.44
CA ILE A 152 -15.52 3.44 1.06
C ILE A 152 -16.86 3.78 1.72
N ASN A 153 -17.85 4.15 0.92
CA ASN A 153 -19.21 4.39 1.42
C ASN A 153 -20.01 3.07 1.52
N LYS A 154 -21.11 3.10 2.28
CA LYS A 154 -21.97 1.92 2.51
C LYS A 154 -22.44 1.28 1.21
N ALA A 155 -22.87 2.09 0.24
CA ALA A 155 -23.36 1.58 -1.06
C ALA A 155 -22.27 0.81 -1.82
N THR A 156 -21.04 1.36 -1.87
CA THR A 156 -19.88 0.73 -2.51
C THR A 156 -19.54 -0.61 -1.87
N LEU A 157 -19.49 -0.66 -0.53
CA LEU A 157 -19.19 -1.90 0.18
C LEU A 157 -20.28 -2.96 -0.05
N VAL A 158 -21.56 -2.57 0.04
CA VAL A 158 -22.69 -3.47 -0.20
C VAL A 158 -22.64 -4.03 -1.62
N SER A 159 -22.46 -3.19 -2.64
CA SER A 159 -22.34 -3.66 -4.02
C SER A 159 -21.16 -4.62 -4.21
N ALA A 160 -20.00 -4.35 -3.61
CA ALA A 160 -18.84 -5.24 -3.70
C ALA A 160 -19.09 -6.61 -3.05
N VAL A 161 -19.74 -6.62 -1.88
CA VAL A 161 -20.13 -7.87 -1.19
C VAL A 161 -21.16 -8.64 -2.02
N MET A 162 -22.15 -7.97 -2.62
CA MET A 162 -23.16 -8.61 -3.47
C MET A 162 -22.54 -9.26 -4.71
N VAL A 163 -21.64 -8.56 -5.40
CA VAL A 163 -20.91 -9.11 -6.56
C VAL A 163 -20.11 -10.35 -6.15
N HIS A 164 -19.44 -10.31 -4.99
CA HIS A 164 -18.68 -11.45 -4.49
C HIS A 164 -19.57 -12.64 -4.12
N ALA A 165 -20.71 -12.40 -3.45
CA ALA A 165 -21.66 -13.43 -3.06
C ALA A 165 -22.24 -14.16 -4.28
N VAL A 166 -22.66 -13.41 -5.31
CA VAL A 166 -23.19 -13.98 -6.56
C VAL A 166 -22.15 -14.83 -7.29
N GLN A 167 -20.86 -14.43 -7.24
CA GLN A 167 -19.81 -15.19 -7.90
C GLN A 167 -19.50 -16.52 -7.19
N GLY A 168 -19.54 -16.54 -5.85
CA GLY A 168 -19.39 -17.79 -5.08
C GLY A 168 -20.45 -18.82 -5.48
N ASP A 169 -21.69 -18.37 -5.66
CA ASP A 169 -22.78 -19.23 -6.13
C ASP A 169 -22.57 -19.66 -7.59
N LEU A 170 -22.14 -18.77 -8.49
CA LEU A 170 -21.86 -19.13 -9.89
C LEU A 170 -20.73 -20.17 -10.03
N GLU A 171 -19.68 -20.07 -9.21
CA GLU A 171 -18.59 -21.06 -9.18
C GLU A 171 -19.07 -22.40 -8.60
N ASN A 172 -19.91 -22.37 -7.58
CA ASN A 172 -20.60 -23.55 -7.04
C ASN A 172 -21.51 -24.19 -8.10
N PHE A 173 -22.31 -23.40 -8.82
CA PHE A 173 -23.18 -23.85 -9.90
C PHE A 173 -22.39 -24.40 -11.10
N ALA A 174 -21.26 -23.79 -11.47
CA ALA A 174 -20.38 -24.33 -12.52
C ALA A 174 -19.73 -25.64 -12.08
N GLY A 175 -19.35 -25.76 -10.80
CA GLY A 175 -18.88 -26.99 -10.18
C GLY A 175 -19.94 -28.08 -10.18
N GLU A 176 -21.18 -27.76 -9.81
CA GLU A 176 -22.33 -28.67 -9.85
C GLU A 176 -22.67 -29.10 -11.27
N ARG A 177 -22.63 -28.18 -12.24
CA ARG A 177 -22.82 -28.50 -13.67
C ARG A 177 -21.71 -29.42 -14.18
N ARG A 178 -20.45 -29.23 -13.76
CA ARG A 178 -19.35 -30.16 -14.07
C ARG A 178 -19.58 -31.53 -13.44
N ARG A 179 -20.01 -31.60 -12.17
CA ARG A 179 -20.35 -32.86 -11.48
C ARG A 179 -21.55 -33.57 -12.15
N ALA A 180 -22.56 -32.82 -12.57
CA ALA A 180 -23.70 -33.35 -13.30
C ALA A 180 -23.31 -33.84 -14.71
N SER A 181 -22.33 -33.19 -15.35
CA SER A 181 -21.83 -33.59 -16.67
C SER A 181 -20.91 -34.82 -16.59
N THR A 182 -20.06 -34.93 -15.56
CA THR A 182 -19.27 -36.15 -15.32
C THR A 182 -20.15 -37.30 -14.82
N SER A 183 -21.23 -37.02 -14.09
CA SER A 183 -22.27 -38.01 -13.77
C SER A 183 -22.95 -38.56 -15.03
N LYS A 184 -23.23 -37.72 -16.03
CA LYS A 184 -23.80 -38.17 -17.33
C LYS A 184 -22.87 -39.09 -18.10
N GLN A 185 -21.55 -38.87 -18.06
CA GLN A 185 -20.58 -39.75 -18.72
C GLN A 185 -20.46 -41.12 -18.04
N SER A 186 -20.79 -41.21 -16.74
CA SER A 186 -20.76 -42.47 -15.98
C SER A 186 -22.13 -43.14 -15.85
N GLN A 187 -23.22 -42.54 -16.37
CA GLN A 187 -24.61 -43.03 -16.27
C GLN A 187 -25.24 -43.36 -17.63
N GLN A 188 -24.44 -43.45 -18.70
CA GLN A 188 -24.93 -44.00 -19.96
C GLN A 188 -25.07 -45.54 -19.93
N ASP A 189 -24.65 -46.17 -18.84
CA ASP A 189 -24.93 -47.57 -18.51
C ASP A 189 -25.85 -47.66 -17.27
N ALA A 190 -27.02 -48.28 -17.46
CA ALA A 190 -28.07 -48.62 -16.49
C ALA A 190 -29.10 -47.54 -16.10
N GLY A 191 -30.36 -47.83 -16.47
CA GLY A 191 -31.53 -46.99 -16.28
C GLY A 191 -31.86 -46.66 -14.82
N ARG A 192 -32.33 -45.43 -14.62
CA ARG A 192 -32.85 -44.91 -13.35
C ARG A 192 -34.31 -44.49 -13.46
N SER A 193 -34.98 -44.54 -12.31
CA SER A 193 -36.43 -44.48 -12.15
C SER A 193 -37.02 -43.08 -12.37
N SER A 194 -38.26 -43.06 -12.87
CA SER A 194 -39.09 -41.87 -13.15
C SER A 194 -39.17 -40.82 -12.04
N ALA A 195 -38.85 -41.15 -10.78
CA ALA A 195 -38.86 -40.22 -9.66
C ALA A 195 -37.68 -39.23 -9.69
N GLU A 196 -36.51 -39.66 -10.15
CA GLU A 196 -35.33 -38.77 -10.27
C GLU A 196 -35.47 -37.82 -11.47
N GLN A 197 -36.10 -38.27 -12.56
CA GLN A 197 -36.44 -37.43 -13.70
C GLN A 197 -37.51 -36.38 -13.35
N ALA A 198 -38.47 -36.72 -12.48
CA ALA A 198 -39.46 -35.77 -11.98
C ALA A 198 -38.82 -34.71 -11.05
N ALA A 199 -37.88 -35.10 -10.18
CA ALA A 199 -37.16 -34.18 -9.31
C ALA A 199 -36.26 -33.21 -10.10
N LEU A 200 -35.55 -33.71 -11.12
CA LEU A 200 -34.73 -32.86 -12.00
C LEU A 200 -35.58 -31.91 -12.86
N SER A 201 -36.74 -32.35 -13.33
CA SER A 201 -37.69 -31.49 -14.06
C SER A 201 -38.26 -30.38 -13.17
N ALA A 202 -38.59 -30.69 -11.91
CA ALA A 202 -39.08 -29.71 -10.94
C ALA A 202 -38.01 -28.66 -10.59
N ILE A 203 -36.75 -29.08 -10.38
CA ILE A 203 -35.64 -28.17 -10.11
C ILE A 203 -35.36 -27.26 -11.32
N MET A 204 -35.40 -27.80 -12.55
CA MET A 204 -35.22 -26.99 -13.75
C MET A 204 -36.37 -26.00 -13.98
N ALA A 205 -37.61 -26.37 -13.64
CA ALA A 205 -38.76 -25.46 -13.73
C ALA A 205 -38.62 -24.28 -12.75
N GLU A 206 -38.21 -24.54 -11.51
CA GLU A 206 -37.96 -23.51 -10.49
C GLU A 206 -36.79 -22.59 -10.87
N LEU A 207 -35.71 -23.14 -11.43
CA LEU A 207 -34.58 -22.34 -11.92
C LEU A 207 -34.97 -21.42 -13.09
N THR A 208 -35.86 -21.88 -13.98
CA THR A 208 -36.36 -21.08 -15.10
C THR A 208 -37.29 -19.96 -14.62
N ILE A 209 -38.03 -20.19 -13.54
CA ILE A 209 -38.88 -19.17 -12.89
C ILE A 209 -37.99 -18.12 -12.19
N LEU A 210 -36.97 -18.55 -11.46
CA LEU A 210 -36.01 -17.67 -10.78
C LEU A 210 -35.22 -16.80 -11.77
N GLU A 211 -34.73 -17.34 -12.87
CA GLU A 211 -33.99 -16.58 -13.89
C GLU A 211 -34.90 -15.55 -14.60
N ARG A 212 -36.18 -15.89 -14.80
CA ARG A 212 -37.19 -14.99 -15.35
C ARG A 212 -37.58 -13.87 -14.37
N GLU A 213 -37.50 -14.10 -13.06
CA GLU A 213 -37.88 -13.13 -12.04
C GLU A 213 -36.72 -12.25 -11.53
N LEU A 214 -35.50 -12.80 -11.46
CA LEU A 214 -34.30 -12.06 -11.02
C LEU A 214 -33.74 -11.14 -12.09
N SER A 215 -33.80 -11.50 -13.38
CA SER A 215 -33.23 -10.70 -14.46
C SER A 215 -33.90 -9.32 -14.62
N PRO A 216 -35.25 -9.20 -14.60
CA PRO A 216 -35.92 -7.90 -14.59
C PRO A 216 -35.68 -7.14 -13.28
N ALA A 217 -35.75 -7.82 -12.12
CA ALA A 217 -35.59 -7.17 -10.82
C ALA A 217 -34.20 -6.55 -10.62
N VAL A 218 -33.13 -7.21 -11.12
CA VAL A 218 -31.75 -6.68 -11.08
C VAL A 218 -31.57 -5.54 -12.09
N SER A 219 -32.18 -5.63 -13.27
CA SER A 219 -32.15 -4.56 -14.27
C SER A 219 -32.92 -3.31 -13.82
N ASP A 220 -34.10 -3.50 -13.23
CA ASP A 220 -34.95 -2.44 -12.67
C ASP A 220 -34.30 -1.82 -11.43
N PHE A 221 -33.64 -2.63 -10.59
CA PHE A 221 -32.83 -2.14 -9.47
C PHE A 221 -31.70 -1.23 -9.97
N LEU A 222 -30.94 -1.67 -10.98
CA LEU A 222 -29.85 -0.89 -11.56
C LEU A 222 -30.33 0.41 -12.23
N GLN A 223 -31.48 0.42 -12.90
CA GLN A 223 -32.07 1.65 -13.46
C GLN A 223 -32.64 2.59 -12.39
N ALA A 224 -33.26 2.07 -11.32
CA ALA A 224 -33.81 2.87 -10.23
C ALA A 224 -32.72 3.54 -9.36
N THR A 225 -31.49 3.02 -9.34
CA THR A 225 -30.40 3.61 -8.54
C THR A 225 -29.98 5.03 -8.98
N GLN A 226 -30.39 5.49 -10.17
CA GLN A 226 -30.16 6.86 -10.64
C GLN A 226 -31.28 7.80 -10.18
N GLY A 227 -31.24 8.20 -8.91
CA GLY A 227 -32.06 9.32 -8.39
C GLY A 227 -33.18 8.97 -7.40
N SER A 228 -33.27 7.73 -6.93
CA SER A 228 -34.33 7.29 -6.00
C SER A 228 -34.09 7.68 -4.54
N SER A 229 -35.20 7.86 -3.81
CA SER A 229 -35.25 8.27 -2.40
C SER A 229 -34.88 7.14 -1.43
N GLU A 230 -34.44 7.47 -0.20
CA GLU A 230 -34.02 6.49 0.83
C GLU A 230 -35.13 5.47 1.20
N GLU A 231 -36.40 5.87 1.07
CA GLU A 231 -37.56 4.97 1.27
C GLU A 231 -37.69 3.93 0.15
N GLU A 232 -37.46 4.31 -1.11
CA GLU A 232 -37.45 3.37 -2.24
C GLU A 232 -36.29 2.38 -2.13
N TRP A 233 -35.14 2.82 -1.64
CA TRP A 233 -34.00 1.96 -1.34
C TRP A 233 -34.32 0.90 -0.30
N THR A 234 -34.99 1.30 0.78
CA THR A 234 -35.38 0.40 1.86
C THR A 234 -36.35 -0.66 1.35
N ARG A 235 -37.32 -0.26 0.50
CA ARG A 235 -38.29 -1.16 -0.11
C ARG A 235 -37.66 -2.16 -1.08
N LEU A 236 -36.72 -1.71 -1.92
CA LEU A 236 -36.02 -2.58 -2.87
C LEU A 236 -35.10 -3.59 -2.16
N LEU A 237 -34.41 -3.17 -1.10
CA LEU A 237 -33.62 -4.07 -0.27
C LEU A 237 -34.50 -5.10 0.43
N GLU A 238 -35.66 -4.72 0.95
CA GLU A 238 -36.59 -5.64 1.60
C GLU A 238 -37.18 -6.66 0.63
N GLN A 239 -37.48 -6.27 -0.62
CA GLN A 239 -37.88 -7.21 -1.67
C GLN A 239 -36.76 -8.19 -2.03
N LEU A 240 -35.52 -7.72 -2.14
CA LEU A 240 -34.37 -8.58 -2.41
C LEU A 240 -34.10 -9.55 -1.25
N PHE A 241 -34.18 -9.09 0.00
CA PHE A 241 -34.04 -9.94 1.19
C PHE A 241 -35.17 -10.95 1.32
N GLN A 242 -36.40 -10.65 0.88
CA GLN A 242 -37.48 -11.64 0.81
C GLN A 242 -37.21 -12.73 -0.23
N VAL A 243 -36.57 -12.40 -1.36
CA VAL A 243 -36.16 -13.40 -2.37
C VAL A 243 -35.03 -14.27 -1.82
N LEU A 244 -34.04 -13.68 -1.14
CA LEU A 244 -32.93 -14.40 -0.52
C LEU A 244 -33.36 -15.23 0.71
N GLY A 245 -34.32 -14.76 1.50
CA GLY A 245 -34.87 -15.51 2.65
C GLY A 245 -35.62 -16.78 2.24
N ARG A 246 -36.10 -16.86 0.99
CA ARG A 246 -36.70 -18.10 0.43
C ARG A 246 -35.63 -19.15 0.09
N LEU A 247 -34.38 -18.75 -0.14
CA LEU A 247 -33.25 -19.65 -0.36
C LEU A 247 -32.73 -20.25 0.96
N ASP A 248 -32.73 -19.48 2.05
CA ASP A 248 -32.26 -19.92 3.38
C ASP A 248 -33.16 -21.00 4.02
N ALA A 249 -34.41 -21.13 3.59
CA ALA A 249 -35.33 -22.16 4.09
C ALA A 249 -34.96 -23.60 3.65
N VAL A 250 -33.92 -23.77 2.83
CA VAL A 250 -33.46 -25.06 2.30
C VAL A 250 -32.22 -25.62 3.03
N SER A 251 -31.57 -24.88 3.94
CA SER A 251 -30.31 -25.32 4.57
C SER A 251 -30.27 -25.18 6.10
N ILE A 252 -29.69 -26.18 6.77
CA ILE A 252 -29.92 -26.62 8.16
C ILE A 252 -29.00 -25.94 9.22
N ALA A 253 -29.48 -25.76 10.46
CA ALA A 253 -28.74 -25.47 11.73
C ALA A 253 -28.39 -26.77 12.51
N PRO A 254 -27.54 -26.86 13.59
CA PRO A 254 -27.03 -25.80 14.50
C PRO A 254 -25.60 -25.98 15.14
N THR A 255 -25.04 -24.91 15.72
CA THR A 255 -23.94 -24.97 16.74
C THR A 255 -24.23 -24.01 17.92
N TRP A 256 -24.65 -24.55 19.07
CA TRP A 256 -24.85 -23.78 20.32
C TRP A 256 -24.27 -24.44 21.58
N ILE A 257 -23.52 -25.54 21.43
CA ILE A 257 -23.02 -26.35 22.56
C ILE A 257 -21.57 -25.98 22.98
N GLN A 258 -20.83 -25.22 22.17
CA GLN A 258 -19.42 -24.88 22.47
C GLN A 258 -19.23 -23.64 23.36
N ALA A 259 -20.24 -22.76 23.47
CA ALA A 259 -20.11 -21.51 24.23
C ALA A 259 -20.22 -21.69 25.77
N THR A 260 -20.83 -22.78 26.24
CA THR A 260 -21.03 -23.02 27.68
C THR A 260 -19.81 -23.64 28.38
N ALA A 261 -18.92 -24.32 27.65
CA ALA A 261 -17.71 -24.93 28.20
C ALA A 261 -16.60 -23.91 28.56
N ALA A 262 -16.45 -22.84 27.76
CA ALA A 262 -15.42 -21.82 27.98
C ALA A 262 -15.67 -20.97 29.25
N LYS A 263 -16.95 -20.74 29.60
CA LYS A 263 -17.33 -19.95 30.78
C LYS A 263 -17.02 -20.64 32.11
N ALA A 264 -17.10 -21.98 32.16
CA ALA A 264 -16.83 -22.75 33.37
C ALA A 264 -15.32 -22.78 33.72
N SER A 265 -14.44 -22.79 32.70
CA SER A 265 -12.99 -22.82 32.89
C SER A 265 -12.44 -21.52 33.51
N ALA A 266 -12.96 -20.37 33.09
CA ALA A 266 -12.53 -19.06 33.60
C ALA A 266 -12.90 -18.82 35.08
N LEU A 267 -13.99 -19.45 35.55
CA LEU A 267 -14.49 -19.28 36.92
C LEU A 267 -13.67 -20.06 37.94
N ALA A 268 -13.04 -21.18 37.54
CA ALA A 268 -12.18 -21.99 38.39
C ALA A 268 -10.81 -21.33 38.66
N GLU A 269 -10.26 -20.60 37.68
CA GLU A 269 -8.95 -19.93 37.80
C GLU A 269 -8.98 -18.77 38.81
N LEU A 270 -10.10 -18.04 38.88
CA LEU A 270 -10.30 -16.93 39.80
C LEU A 270 -10.34 -17.37 41.28
N GLN A 271 -10.98 -18.51 41.57
CA GLN A 271 -11.06 -19.04 42.94
C GLN A 271 -9.70 -19.50 43.48
N ARG A 272 -8.79 -19.93 42.58
CA ARG A 272 -7.42 -20.35 42.93
C ARG A 272 -6.52 -19.18 43.34
N LEU A 273 -6.72 -18.00 42.74
CA LEU A 273 -5.92 -16.81 43.05
C LEU A 273 -6.32 -16.18 44.38
N GLN A 274 -7.61 -16.23 44.71
CA GLN A 274 -8.14 -15.71 45.97
C GLN A 274 -7.58 -16.46 47.20
N SER A 275 -7.50 -17.79 47.12
CA SER A 275 -6.95 -18.63 48.19
C SER A 275 -5.43 -18.51 48.37
N LYS A 276 -4.74 -17.87 47.41
CA LYS A 276 -3.29 -17.59 47.49
C LYS A 276 -2.97 -16.29 48.23
N MET A 277 -3.91 -15.34 48.24
CA MET A 277 -3.76 -14.08 48.99
C MET A 277 -4.05 -14.22 50.48
N GLU A 278 -4.90 -15.17 50.87
CA GLU A 278 -5.33 -15.33 52.28
C GLU A 278 -4.25 -15.98 53.18
N ASN A 279 -3.15 -16.48 52.62
CA ASN A 279 -2.15 -17.31 53.33
C ASN A 279 -0.78 -16.65 53.55
N SER A 280 -0.62 -15.34 53.38
CA SER A 280 0.67 -14.65 53.59
C SER A 280 0.61 -13.66 54.76
N THR A 281 1.06 -14.10 55.95
CA THR A 281 1.27 -13.29 57.15
C THR A 281 2.72 -12.74 57.17
N PRO A 282 2.97 -11.48 57.59
CA PRO A 282 4.32 -10.89 57.55
C PRO A 282 5.10 -11.08 58.87
N ALA A 283 6.41 -11.30 58.77
CA ALA A 283 7.34 -11.33 59.90
C ALA A 283 8.11 -10.00 60.06
N THR A 284 8.30 -9.61 61.31
CA THR A 284 8.92 -8.37 61.85
C THR A 284 10.45 -8.32 61.67
N PRO A 285 11.10 -7.13 61.56
CA PRO A 285 12.49 -7.01 61.09
C PRO A 285 13.53 -6.88 62.20
N THR A 286 14.75 -7.35 61.92
CA THR A 286 15.97 -7.11 62.71
C THR A 286 16.86 -6.06 62.05
N ALA A 287 17.47 -5.23 62.89
CA ALA A 287 18.24 -4.03 62.57
C ALA A 287 19.75 -4.27 62.36
N GLU A 288 20.41 -3.17 61.94
CA GLU A 288 21.85 -2.82 61.94
C GLU A 288 22.45 -2.66 60.52
N SER A 289 23.31 -1.70 60.17
CA SER A 289 23.71 -0.36 60.67
C SER A 289 24.79 0.18 59.69
N ARG A 290 24.84 1.51 59.45
CA ARG A 290 25.98 2.39 59.02
C ARG A 290 25.44 3.55 58.16
N SER A 291 25.21 4.74 58.70
CA SER A 291 26.18 5.81 59.05
C SER A 291 26.79 6.53 57.85
N THR A 292 26.10 7.58 57.37
CA THR A 292 26.71 8.81 56.84
C THR A 292 25.86 10.00 57.27
N GLN A 293 26.50 10.96 57.92
CA GLN A 293 25.90 12.17 58.49
C GLN A 293 25.22 13.00 57.40
N THR A 294 23.94 13.30 57.61
CA THR A 294 23.13 14.23 56.80
C THR A 294 23.02 15.55 57.58
N PRO A 295 23.07 16.72 56.93
CA PRO A 295 23.04 18.01 57.62
C PRO A 295 21.72 18.18 58.38
N LEU A 296 21.80 18.80 59.57
CA LEU A 296 20.64 19.09 60.41
C LEU A 296 19.58 19.86 59.61
N ALA A 297 18.43 19.21 59.39
CA ALA A 297 17.25 19.80 58.77
C ALA A 297 16.89 21.14 59.43
N SER A 298 16.60 22.14 58.62
CA SER A 298 16.20 23.47 59.09
C SER A 298 14.94 23.38 59.96
N GLU A 299 14.76 24.33 60.87
CA GLU A 299 13.58 24.35 61.76
C GLU A 299 12.27 24.44 60.97
N ALA A 300 12.30 25.08 59.79
CA ALA A 300 11.20 25.12 58.83
C ALA A 300 10.90 23.74 58.22
N GLU A 301 11.93 22.96 57.88
CA GLU A 301 11.77 21.60 57.34
C GLU A 301 11.19 20.64 58.39
N LYS A 302 11.63 20.75 59.65
CA LYS A 302 11.04 20.00 60.77
C LYS A 302 9.58 20.37 61.00
N SER A 303 9.24 21.66 60.87
CA SER A 303 7.85 22.13 60.96
C SER A 303 6.99 21.61 59.80
N ALA A 304 7.50 21.60 58.57
CA ALA A 304 6.80 21.07 57.41
C ALA A 304 6.56 19.55 57.53
N ILE A 305 7.57 18.80 57.96
CA ILE A 305 7.46 17.35 58.23
C ILE A 305 6.43 17.10 59.33
N ALA A 306 6.42 17.89 60.41
CA ALA A 306 5.43 17.78 61.47
C ALA A 306 4.00 18.09 60.98
N SER A 307 3.82 19.10 60.12
CA SER A 307 2.52 19.40 59.49
C SER A 307 2.06 18.28 58.55
N ILE A 308 2.94 17.72 57.72
CA ILE A 308 2.62 16.57 56.85
C ILE A 308 2.27 15.35 57.70
N ALA A 309 3.04 15.04 58.74
CA ALA A 309 2.75 13.95 59.65
C ALA A 309 1.42 14.14 60.39
N THR A 310 1.08 15.38 60.78
CA THR A 310 -0.19 15.71 61.41
C THR A 310 -1.36 15.52 60.45
N GLU A 311 -1.26 15.98 59.20
CA GLU A 311 -2.32 15.78 58.20
C GLU A 311 -2.44 14.31 57.77
N MET A 312 -1.32 13.59 57.62
CA MET A 312 -1.34 12.13 57.40
C MET A 312 -1.99 11.40 58.58
N THR A 313 -1.75 11.83 59.82
CA THR A 313 -2.38 11.26 61.01
C THR A 313 -3.89 11.57 61.04
N LYS A 314 -4.32 12.77 60.65
CA LYS A 314 -5.75 13.10 60.50
C LYS A 314 -6.42 12.26 59.41
N VAL A 315 -5.79 12.13 58.25
CA VAL A 315 -6.25 11.23 57.19
C VAL A 315 -6.30 9.79 57.74
N HIS A 316 -5.36 9.36 58.58
CA HIS A 316 -5.44 8.00 59.10
C HIS A 316 -6.52 7.81 60.17
N HIS A 317 -6.70 8.76 61.10
CA HIS A 317 -7.64 8.68 62.22
C HIS A 317 -9.09 9.02 61.85
N GLU A 318 -9.31 9.97 60.95
CA GLU A 318 -10.65 10.37 60.51
C GLU A 318 -11.14 9.48 59.37
N PHE A 319 -10.23 9.03 58.50
CA PHE A 319 -10.59 8.32 57.27
C PHE A 319 -10.63 6.80 57.44
N ALA A 320 -9.77 6.19 58.26
CA ALA A 320 -9.81 4.74 58.45
C ALA A 320 -11.13 4.24 59.09
N PRO A 321 -11.70 4.89 60.13
CA PRO A 321 -13.01 4.48 60.65
C PRO A 321 -14.15 4.72 59.66
N ALA A 322 -14.08 5.79 58.88
CA ALA A 322 -15.08 6.10 57.84
C ALA A 322 -15.03 5.10 56.68
N VAL A 323 -13.84 4.67 56.25
CA VAL A 323 -13.64 3.64 55.21
C VAL A 323 -14.02 2.24 55.72
N VAL A 324 -13.72 1.90 56.97
CA VAL A 324 -14.21 0.65 57.58
C VAL A 324 -15.74 0.66 57.69
N SER A 325 -16.36 1.78 58.04
CA SER A 325 -17.81 1.93 58.03
C SER A 325 -18.40 1.94 56.61
N TYR A 326 -17.66 2.40 55.61
CA TYR A 326 -18.00 2.40 54.18
C TYR A 326 -17.97 0.99 53.57
N LEU A 327 -17.03 0.14 54.00
CA LEU A 327 -16.93 -1.26 53.55
C LEU A 327 -17.95 -2.17 54.23
N GLN A 328 -18.52 -1.76 55.36
CA GLN A 328 -19.49 -2.54 56.14
C GLN A 328 -20.97 -2.20 55.84
N ARG A 329 -21.27 -1.12 55.11
CA ARG A 329 -22.64 -0.74 54.71
C ARG A 329 -22.65 -0.26 53.27
N ASP A 330 -23.64 -0.65 52.47
CA ASP A 330 -23.82 -0.15 51.10
C ASP A 330 -24.35 1.30 51.13
N PRO A 331 -23.49 2.33 50.92
CA PRO A 331 -23.86 3.70 51.21
C PRO A 331 -24.47 4.38 49.99
N ASP A 332 -25.39 5.32 50.23
CA ASP A 332 -26.02 6.10 49.16
C ASP A 332 -25.02 7.00 48.41
N ALA A 333 -25.40 7.45 47.22
CA ALA A 333 -24.55 8.27 46.35
C ALA A 333 -24.10 9.59 47.01
N LYS A 334 -24.83 10.11 47.99
CA LYS A 334 -24.52 11.37 48.68
C LYS A 334 -23.38 11.19 49.66
N GLN A 335 -23.34 10.06 50.38
CA GLN A 335 -22.23 9.70 51.26
C GLN A 335 -20.94 9.43 50.47
N ARG A 336 -21.04 8.77 49.29
CA ARG A 336 -19.90 8.57 48.39
C ARG A 336 -19.31 9.90 47.90
N SER A 337 -20.17 10.83 47.48
CA SER A 337 -19.75 12.15 47.01
C SER A 337 -19.07 12.99 48.11
N SER A 338 -19.59 12.95 49.34
CA SER A 338 -19.00 13.66 50.47
C SER A 338 -17.60 13.13 50.84
N LEU A 339 -17.40 11.82 50.77
CA LEU A 339 -16.10 11.19 51.01
C LEU A 339 -15.06 11.58 49.94
N ILE A 340 -15.46 11.61 48.67
CA ILE A 340 -14.60 12.05 47.55
C ILE A 340 -14.20 13.52 47.73
N GLU A 341 -15.14 14.38 48.15
CA GLU A 341 -14.86 15.80 48.37
C GLU A 341 -13.87 16.03 49.52
N VAL A 342 -14.00 15.30 50.63
CA VAL A 342 -13.04 15.38 51.75
C VAL A 342 -11.65 14.88 51.33
N LEU A 343 -11.57 13.84 50.50
CA LEU A 343 -10.30 13.35 49.93
C LEU A 343 -9.64 14.39 49.02
N ALA A 344 -10.42 14.99 48.12
CA ALA A 344 -9.93 16.02 47.22
C ALA A 344 -9.42 17.25 48.00
N GLN A 345 -10.12 17.67 49.05
CA GLN A 345 -9.69 18.77 49.92
C GLN A 345 -8.41 18.43 50.71
N SER A 346 -8.28 17.19 51.19
CA SER A 346 -7.08 16.74 51.91
C SER A 346 -5.85 16.66 50.99
N LEU A 347 -6.04 16.17 49.76
CA LEU A 347 -5.02 16.17 48.72
C LEU A 347 -4.59 17.59 48.33
N ALA A 348 -5.54 18.51 48.16
CA ALA A 348 -5.24 19.91 47.86
C ALA A 348 -4.47 20.61 48.99
N ARG A 349 -4.77 20.29 50.26
CA ARG A 349 -4.02 20.82 51.41
C ARG A 349 -2.60 20.26 51.48
N LEU A 350 -2.43 18.97 51.21
CA LEU A 350 -1.09 18.37 51.10
C LEU A 350 -0.31 19.03 49.96
N ASP A 351 -0.92 19.26 48.80
CA ASP A 351 -0.27 19.94 47.68
C ASP A 351 0.10 21.40 48.02
N ALA A 352 -0.75 22.13 48.74
CA ALA A 352 -0.47 23.49 49.19
C ALA A 352 0.67 23.58 50.23
N ILE A 353 0.81 22.59 51.12
CA ILE A 353 1.94 22.49 52.06
C ILE A 353 3.24 22.22 51.28
N VAL A 354 3.16 21.44 50.21
CA VAL A 354 4.28 21.00 49.37
C VAL A 354 4.76 22.08 48.38
N MET A 355 3.88 23.00 47.97
CA MET A 355 4.19 24.07 47.00
C MET A 355 4.80 25.33 47.65
N GLN A 356 5.21 25.29 48.91
CA GLN A 356 5.98 26.39 49.50
C GLN A 356 7.37 26.48 48.84
N PRO A 357 7.81 27.68 48.42
CA PRO A 357 8.94 27.87 47.51
C PRO A 357 10.30 27.39 48.04
N ASP A 358 10.42 27.12 49.34
CA ASP A 358 11.70 26.81 50.00
C ASP A 358 11.85 25.32 50.38
N TRP A 359 11.00 24.42 49.87
CA TRP A 359 11.02 22.99 50.23
C TRP A 359 11.76 22.12 49.19
N GLU A 360 12.98 21.67 49.49
CA GLU A 360 13.81 20.83 48.59
C GLU A 360 13.61 19.30 48.75
N GLY A 361 12.67 18.85 49.59
CA GLY A 361 12.44 17.44 49.93
C GLY A 361 11.77 16.57 48.86
N LYS A 362 12.42 16.34 47.69
CA LYS A 362 11.86 15.53 46.58
C LYS A 362 11.54 14.06 46.93
N PHE A 363 12.25 13.46 47.90
CA PHE A 363 12.12 12.03 48.20
C PHE A 363 10.84 11.68 48.98
N HIS A 364 10.41 12.56 49.89
CA HIS A 364 9.19 12.35 50.68
C HIS A 364 7.92 12.64 49.86
N ARG A 365 8.01 13.49 48.83
CA ARG A 365 6.95 13.77 47.85
C ARG A 365 6.51 12.51 47.10
N SER A 366 7.45 11.74 46.53
CA SER A 366 7.10 10.55 45.75
C SER A 366 6.44 9.48 46.61
N ARG A 367 6.93 9.26 47.82
CA ARG A 367 6.45 8.17 48.67
C ARG A 367 5.03 8.42 49.22
N ALA A 368 4.74 9.62 49.71
CA ALA A 368 3.41 9.93 50.23
C ALA A 368 2.35 9.95 49.11
N ILE A 369 2.71 10.44 47.92
CA ILE A 369 1.82 10.43 46.75
C ILE A 369 1.63 9.00 46.24
N GLU A 370 2.68 8.17 46.17
CA GLU A 370 2.56 6.76 45.78
C GLU A 370 1.71 5.96 46.76
N GLU A 371 1.87 6.15 48.06
CA GLU A 371 1.07 5.44 49.07
C GLU A 371 -0.43 5.80 48.94
N VAL A 372 -0.76 7.08 48.71
CA VAL A 372 -2.15 7.52 48.50
C VAL A 372 -2.71 7.04 47.16
N LEU A 373 -1.94 7.11 46.07
CA LEU A 373 -2.37 6.61 44.76
C LEU A 373 -2.55 5.09 44.76
N THR A 374 -1.70 4.36 45.47
CA THR A 374 -1.81 2.90 45.63
C THR A 374 -3.07 2.54 46.40
N LEU A 375 -3.39 3.29 47.45
CA LEU A 375 -4.60 3.11 48.26
C LEU A 375 -5.87 3.44 47.46
N LEU A 376 -5.85 4.49 46.63
CA LEU A 376 -6.96 4.84 45.72
C LEU A 376 -7.15 3.82 44.60
N ASN A 377 -6.07 3.21 44.11
CA ASN A 377 -6.13 2.17 43.09
C ASN A 377 -6.67 0.84 43.66
N THR A 378 -6.22 0.45 44.86
CA THR A 378 -6.73 -0.76 45.54
C THR A 378 -8.21 -0.65 45.91
N LEU A 379 -8.72 0.55 46.16
CA LEU A 379 -10.15 0.80 46.38
C LEU A 379 -10.98 0.92 45.08
N GLY A 380 -10.34 0.86 43.90
CA GLY A 380 -11.01 1.01 42.61
C GLY A 380 -11.51 2.42 42.30
N TRP A 381 -11.02 3.44 43.01
CA TRP A 381 -11.46 4.84 42.89
C TRP A 381 -10.60 5.68 41.95
N LEU A 382 -9.41 5.18 41.59
CA LEU A 382 -8.51 5.86 40.63
C LEU A 382 -9.17 6.17 39.27
N PRO A 383 -10.01 5.28 38.68
CA PRO A 383 -10.74 5.60 37.46
C PRO A 383 -11.80 6.71 37.62
N ALA A 384 -12.36 6.88 38.83
CA ALA A 384 -13.36 7.90 39.13
C ALA A 384 -12.76 9.29 39.42
N LEU A 385 -11.50 9.35 39.87
CA LEU A 385 -10.76 10.61 40.03
C LEU A 385 -10.21 11.14 38.69
N ASN A 386 -9.89 10.26 37.74
CA ASN A 386 -9.45 10.66 36.39
C ASN A 386 -10.54 11.32 35.53
N THR A 387 -11.80 11.34 35.97
CA THR A 387 -12.92 11.96 35.24
C THR A 387 -13.30 13.34 35.77
N THR A 388 -12.64 13.85 36.81
CA THR A 388 -12.86 15.21 37.32
C THR A 388 -11.59 16.06 37.16
N PRO A 389 -11.46 16.84 36.07
CA PRO A 389 -10.30 17.69 35.87
C PRO A 389 -10.34 18.91 36.81
N PRO A 390 -9.18 19.38 37.31
CA PRO A 390 -9.10 20.64 38.03
C PRO A 390 -9.53 21.78 37.10
N SER A 391 -10.39 22.65 37.63
CA SER A 391 -11.22 23.61 36.91
C SER A 391 -10.47 24.86 36.42
N ASN A 392 -9.27 24.74 35.83
CA ASN A 392 -8.59 25.87 35.21
C ASN A 392 -8.06 25.46 33.83
N HIS A 393 -8.80 25.92 32.81
CA HIS A 393 -8.67 25.71 31.36
C HIS A 393 -9.42 24.48 30.82
N ASN A 394 -10.56 24.75 30.18
CA ASN A 394 -11.33 23.78 29.40
C ASN A 394 -10.51 23.34 28.17
N ILE A 395 -9.62 22.38 28.34
CA ILE A 395 -8.93 21.70 27.24
C ILE A 395 -10.02 21.06 26.37
N SER A 396 -10.06 21.42 25.09
CA SER A 396 -11.06 20.88 24.18
C SER A 396 -10.87 19.37 24.02
N LYS A 397 -11.96 18.61 23.80
CA LYS A 397 -11.86 17.15 23.52
C LYS A 397 -10.92 16.85 22.35
N ALA A 398 -10.89 17.74 21.34
CA ALA A 398 -10.01 17.60 20.19
C ALA A 398 -8.52 17.77 20.58
N GLU A 399 -8.21 18.71 21.47
CA GLU A 399 -6.86 18.89 22.02
C GLU A 399 -6.41 17.65 22.81
N GLN A 400 -7.31 17.06 23.62
CA GLN A 400 -7.02 15.82 24.36
C GLN A 400 -6.70 14.65 23.42
N VAL A 401 -7.44 14.51 22.31
CA VAL A 401 -7.18 13.46 21.30
C VAL A 401 -5.81 13.68 20.64
N SER A 402 -5.48 14.90 20.23
CA SER A 402 -4.16 15.19 19.63
C SER A 402 -3.02 14.97 20.63
N ILE A 403 -3.20 15.32 21.90
CA ILE A 403 -2.22 15.02 22.95
C ILE A 403 -2.06 13.50 23.13
N ALA A 404 -3.15 12.74 23.16
CA ALA A 404 -3.09 11.28 23.29
C ALA A 404 -2.34 10.62 22.13
N LEU A 405 -2.56 11.07 20.89
CA LEU A 405 -1.84 10.60 19.71
C LEU A 405 -0.33 10.90 19.81
N ILE A 406 0.03 12.13 20.17
CA ILE A 406 1.43 12.53 20.36
C ILE A 406 2.08 11.68 21.46
N VAL A 407 1.40 11.47 22.59
CA VAL A 407 1.91 10.63 23.69
C VAL A 407 2.12 9.19 23.25
N SER A 408 1.24 8.65 22.39
CA SER A 408 1.42 7.29 21.86
C SER A 408 2.66 7.19 20.95
N GLU A 409 2.92 8.19 20.12
CA GLU A 409 4.13 8.25 19.28
C GLU A 409 5.39 8.50 20.12
N VAL A 410 5.30 9.29 21.20
CA VAL A 410 6.40 9.44 22.18
C VAL A 410 6.76 8.06 22.76
N ALA A 411 5.76 7.29 23.18
CA ALA A 411 5.98 5.95 23.72
C ALA A 411 6.59 5.00 22.68
N ASN A 412 6.15 5.06 21.42
CA ASN A 412 6.74 4.27 20.32
C ASN A 412 8.22 4.63 20.09
N VAL A 413 8.54 5.93 20.01
CA VAL A 413 9.93 6.39 19.82
C VAL A 413 10.81 5.98 21.00
N GLN A 414 10.32 6.10 22.24
CA GLN A 414 11.10 5.79 23.44
C GLN A 414 11.27 4.30 23.69
N ASN A 415 10.24 3.48 23.44
CA ASN A 415 10.25 2.07 23.82
C ASN A 415 10.66 1.14 22.68
N VAL A 416 10.58 1.60 21.43
CA VAL A 416 10.86 0.76 20.25
C VAL A 416 12.03 1.32 19.45
N LEU A 417 11.91 2.55 18.94
CA LEU A 417 12.89 3.09 17.98
C LEU A 417 14.22 3.46 18.65
N ALA A 418 14.19 4.15 19.80
CA ALA A 418 15.41 4.55 20.49
C ALA A 418 16.25 3.34 20.96
N PRO A 419 15.66 2.28 21.57
CA PRO A 419 16.41 1.07 21.89
C PRO A 419 16.97 0.38 20.66
N ALA A 420 16.19 0.25 19.57
CA ALA A 420 16.65 -0.40 18.35
C ALA A 420 17.85 0.31 17.71
N VAL A 421 17.82 1.66 17.64
CA VAL A 421 18.95 2.47 17.16
C VAL A 421 20.15 2.35 18.12
N ALA A 422 19.91 2.29 19.43
CA ALA A 422 20.97 2.17 20.42
C ALA A 422 21.67 0.80 20.41
N THR A 423 20.93 -0.28 20.13
CA THR A 423 21.47 -1.65 20.03
C THR A 423 22.11 -1.97 18.69
N PHE A 424 21.97 -1.08 17.71
CA PHE A 424 22.53 -1.29 16.38
C PHE A 424 24.06 -1.45 16.43
N PRO A 425 24.64 -2.48 15.76
CA PRO A 425 26.08 -2.75 15.82
C PRO A 425 26.89 -1.58 15.25
N ARG A 426 27.66 -0.92 16.12
CA ARG A 426 28.51 0.23 15.75
C ARG A 426 29.85 -0.17 15.13
N SER A 427 30.29 -1.40 15.39
CA SER A 427 31.59 -1.92 14.94
C SER A 427 31.39 -3.13 14.05
N ASN A 428 31.86 -3.02 12.80
CA ASN A 428 31.83 -4.08 11.78
C ASN A 428 30.41 -4.57 11.39
N PRO A 429 29.57 -3.66 10.84
CA PRO A 429 28.22 -4.02 10.41
C PRO A 429 28.26 -5.11 9.35
N GLN A 430 27.51 -6.17 9.59
CA GLN A 430 27.27 -7.25 8.65
C GLN A 430 26.30 -6.79 7.55
N PRO A 431 26.28 -7.46 6.39
CA PRO A 431 25.32 -7.18 5.31
C PRO A 431 23.85 -7.13 5.77
N GLY A 432 23.46 -7.99 6.71
CA GLY A 432 22.11 -7.99 7.31
C GLY A 432 21.78 -6.73 8.09
N ASP A 433 22.78 -6.11 8.71
CA ASP A 433 22.60 -4.91 9.55
C ASP A 433 22.22 -3.71 8.67
N GLU A 434 22.71 -3.61 7.44
CA GLU A 434 22.36 -2.50 6.53
C GLU A 434 20.89 -2.57 6.08
N LYS A 435 20.30 -3.76 6.02
CA LYS A 435 18.85 -3.90 5.81
C LYS A 435 18.09 -3.38 7.03
N GLU A 436 18.48 -3.81 8.24
CA GLU A 436 17.85 -3.34 9.48
C GLU A 436 18.00 -1.82 9.64
N ARG A 437 19.14 -1.25 9.28
CA ARG A 437 19.38 0.19 9.26
C ARG A 437 18.39 0.92 8.34
N ARG A 438 18.16 0.40 7.13
CA ARG A 438 17.19 0.96 6.18
C ARG A 438 15.76 0.86 6.71
N ASP A 439 15.39 -0.28 7.29
CA ASP A 439 14.07 -0.50 7.89
C ASP A 439 13.84 0.47 9.08
N LEU A 440 14.85 0.68 9.94
CA LEU A 440 14.81 1.67 11.01
C LEU A 440 14.73 3.11 10.50
N SER A 441 15.49 3.45 9.46
CA SER A 441 15.45 4.78 8.83
C SER A 441 14.07 5.06 8.23
N LYS A 442 13.45 4.06 7.58
CA LYS A 442 12.09 4.11 7.07
C LYS A 442 11.07 4.34 8.19
N LEU A 443 11.15 3.58 9.28
CA LEU A 443 10.26 3.74 10.44
C LEU A 443 10.38 5.11 11.10
N LEU A 444 11.61 5.64 11.22
CA LEU A 444 11.85 7.00 11.72
C LEU A 444 11.21 8.05 10.79
N PHE A 445 11.34 7.88 9.48
CA PHE A 445 10.73 8.77 8.49
C PHE A 445 9.20 8.74 8.53
N GLU A 446 8.59 7.55 8.56
CA GLU A 446 7.14 7.40 8.68
C GLU A 446 6.61 8.03 9.99
N THR A 447 7.38 7.93 11.08
CA THR A 447 7.05 8.57 12.36
C THR A 447 7.05 10.10 12.25
N VAL A 448 8.01 10.69 11.53
CA VAL A 448 8.00 12.14 11.23
C VAL A 448 6.73 12.51 10.45
N GLN A 449 6.39 11.74 9.41
CA GLN A 449 5.20 12.01 8.60
C GLN A 449 3.90 11.94 9.42
N ARG A 450 3.75 10.94 10.30
CA ARG A 450 2.57 10.84 11.19
C ARG A 450 2.47 12.03 12.14
N LEU A 451 3.60 12.49 12.69
CA LEU A 451 3.64 13.66 13.56
C LEU A 451 3.31 14.96 12.81
N GLU A 452 3.81 15.12 11.59
CA GLU A 452 3.51 16.27 10.73
C GLU A 452 2.04 16.28 10.28
N ALA A 453 1.46 15.12 10.00
CA ALA A 453 0.05 14.97 9.64
C ALA A 453 -0.91 15.21 10.82
N THR A 454 -0.41 15.18 12.06
CA THR A 454 -1.24 15.45 13.25
C THR A 454 -1.63 16.93 13.27
N HIS A 455 -2.91 17.20 13.00
CA HIS A 455 -3.46 18.56 13.02
C HIS A 455 -3.50 19.09 14.45
N ILE A 456 -2.78 20.18 14.71
CA ILE A 456 -2.70 20.85 16.01
C ILE A 456 -3.13 22.30 15.81
N ASN A 457 -4.19 22.73 16.51
CA ASN A 457 -4.65 24.11 16.48
C ASN A 457 -3.53 25.06 16.98
N LEU A 458 -3.50 26.29 16.44
CA LEU A 458 -2.57 27.35 16.86
C LEU A 458 -2.70 27.74 18.34
N ASP A 459 -3.83 27.44 18.98
CA ASP A 459 -4.04 27.72 20.40
C ASP A 459 -3.61 26.58 21.33
N TRP A 460 -3.29 25.39 20.80
CA TRP A 460 -2.89 24.22 21.59
C TRP A 460 -1.39 24.19 21.83
N GLU A 461 -0.89 25.16 22.61
CA GLU A 461 0.53 25.36 22.87
C GLU A 461 1.22 24.10 23.41
N ARG A 462 0.58 23.39 24.35
CA ARG A 462 1.12 22.16 24.95
C ARG A 462 1.33 21.05 23.91
N ALA A 463 0.33 20.80 23.07
CA ALA A 463 0.42 19.79 22.02
C ALA A 463 1.51 20.15 20.99
N ARG A 464 1.63 21.43 20.62
CA ARG A 464 2.68 21.90 19.71
C ARG A 464 4.08 21.66 20.29
N ASN A 465 4.30 22.04 21.55
CA ASN A 465 5.59 21.90 22.22
C ASN A 465 6.02 20.43 22.30
N GLU A 466 5.09 19.52 22.63
CA GLU A 466 5.37 18.08 22.65
C GLU A 466 5.67 17.54 21.24
N ARG A 467 4.89 17.92 20.21
CA ARG A 467 5.19 17.55 18.82
C ARG A 467 6.59 18.01 18.40
N THR A 468 6.95 19.26 18.67
CA THR A 468 8.28 19.80 18.32
C THR A 468 9.40 19.08 19.05
N ARG A 469 9.20 18.75 20.34
CA ARG A 469 10.16 17.97 21.12
C ARG A 469 10.37 16.58 20.52
N LEU A 470 9.29 15.90 20.14
CA LEU A 470 9.35 14.57 19.55
C LEU A 470 10.00 14.58 18.16
N LEU A 471 9.65 15.56 17.31
CA LEU A 471 10.29 15.72 16.00
C LEU A 471 11.81 15.88 16.13
N ARG A 472 12.29 16.69 17.10
CA ARG A 472 13.73 16.82 17.38
C ARG A 472 14.35 15.51 17.86
N ALA A 473 13.66 14.73 18.68
CA ALA A 473 14.14 13.44 19.16
C ALA A 473 14.26 12.42 18.01
N VAL A 474 13.25 12.33 17.13
CA VAL A 474 13.26 11.46 15.95
C VAL A 474 14.35 11.88 14.97
N GLN A 475 14.52 13.19 14.73
CA GLN A 475 15.61 13.72 13.89
C GLN A 475 16.99 13.41 14.49
N LYS A 476 17.15 13.48 15.82
CA LYS A 476 18.40 13.11 16.49
C LYS A 476 18.71 11.61 16.29
N LEU A 477 17.73 10.73 16.51
CA LEU A 477 17.90 9.29 16.28
C LEU A 477 18.25 8.99 14.82
N LYS A 478 17.60 9.68 13.88
CA LYS A 478 17.93 9.57 12.46
C LYS A 478 19.38 9.99 12.19
N SER A 479 19.83 11.12 12.74
CA SER A 479 21.23 11.56 12.57
C SER A 479 22.22 10.58 13.19
N GLU A 480 21.90 9.99 14.34
CA GLU A 480 22.74 8.96 14.97
C GLU A 480 22.83 7.71 14.07
N LEU A 481 21.70 7.25 13.53
CA LEU A 481 21.64 6.13 12.59
C LEU A 481 22.39 6.42 11.28
N ASP A 482 22.31 7.64 10.76
CA ASP A 482 22.99 8.08 9.53
C ASP A 482 24.52 8.20 9.74
N THR A 483 24.99 8.48 10.96
CA THR A 483 26.43 8.53 11.28
C THR A 483 27.11 7.18 11.45
N LEU A 484 26.33 6.08 11.48
CA LEU A 484 26.91 4.74 11.60
C LEU A 484 27.69 4.37 10.32
N PRO A 485 28.85 3.71 10.46
CA PRO A 485 29.64 3.30 9.30
C PRO A 485 28.81 2.36 8.42
N ALA A 486 28.85 2.56 7.10
CA ALA A 486 28.23 1.63 6.15
C ALA A 486 29.00 0.30 6.10
N CYS A 487 28.34 -0.76 5.65
CA CYS A 487 28.99 -2.05 5.39
C CYS A 487 30.17 -1.85 4.42
N THR A 488 31.39 -2.05 4.91
CA THR A 488 32.61 -1.81 4.14
C THR A 488 32.73 -2.73 2.93
N GLU A 489 32.16 -3.93 3.01
CA GLU A 489 32.17 -4.91 1.91
C GLU A 489 31.25 -4.50 0.76
N GLU A 490 30.02 -4.04 1.07
CA GLU A 490 29.11 -3.50 0.06
C GLU A 490 29.73 -2.27 -0.61
N GLN A 491 30.36 -1.37 0.16
CA GLN A 491 31.03 -0.21 -0.40
C GLN A 491 32.20 -0.60 -1.33
N VAL A 492 33.00 -1.60 -0.96
CA VAL A 492 34.07 -2.12 -1.84
C VAL A 492 33.48 -2.70 -3.13
N ALA A 493 32.32 -3.35 -3.08
CA ALA A 493 31.64 -3.83 -4.29
C ALA A 493 31.13 -2.67 -5.16
N ILE A 494 30.52 -1.64 -4.55
CA ILE A 494 30.10 -0.41 -5.23
C ILE A 494 31.31 0.26 -5.91
N ASP A 495 32.43 0.40 -5.21
CA ASP A 495 33.64 1.03 -5.75
C ASP A 495 34.21 0.25 -6.94
N LYS A 496 34.14 -1.09 -6.92
CA LYS A 496 34.53 -1.93 -8.06
C LYS A 496 33.60 -1.76 -9.25
N ILE A 497 32.29 -1.70 -9.03
CA ILE A 497 31.28 -1.46 -10.08
C ILE A 497 31.50 -0.07 -10.69
N ALA A 498 31.67 0.95 -9.86
CA ALA A 498 31.94 2.32 -10.29
C ALA A 498 33.27 2.43 -11.07
N ALA A 499 34.30 1.67 -10.68
CA ALA A 499 35.55 1.60 -11.42
C ALA A 499 35.37 0.94 -12.80
N GLU A 500 34.57 -0.11 -12.93
CA GLU A 500 34.22 -0.70 -14.24
C GLU A 500 33.38 0.25 -15.10
N GLN A 501 32.38 0.93 -14.51
CA GLN A 501 31.61 1.95 -15.20
C GLN A 501 32.49 3.10 -15.69
N SER A 502 33.46 3.54 -14.88
CA SER A 502 34.44 4.54 -15.28
C SER A 502 35.31 4.06 -16.45
N LYS A 503 35.72 2.78 -16.49
CA LYS A 503 36.44 2.20 -17.64
C LYS A 503 35.57 2.21 -18.90
N ILE A 504 34.29 1.86 -18.78
CA ILE A 504 33.32 1.91 -19.90
C ILE A 504 33.19 3.34 -20.41
N GLN A 505 32.98 4.31 -19.52
CA GLN A 505 32.81 5.71 -19.87
C GLN A 505 34.08 6.32 -20.49
N LEU A 506 35.26 5.95 -20.02
CA LEU A 506 36.53 6.48 -20.54
C LEU A 506 36.99 5.80 -21.82
N LEU A 507 36.78 4.49 -21.97
CA LEU A 507 37.33 3.72 -23.10
C LEU A 507 36.31 3.51 -24.22
N LEU A 508 35.06 3.21 -23.89
CA LEU A 508 34.05 2.81 -24.87
C LEU A 508 33.20 4.00 -25.32
N PHE A 509 32.85 4.92 -24.42
CA PHE A 509 32.01 6.06 -24.77
C PHE A 509 32.61 6.98 -25.86
N PRO A 510 33.90 7.40 -25.77
CA PRO A 510 34.51 8.24 -26.80
C PRO A 510 34.66 7.50 -28.12
N ALA A 511 34.93 6.19 -28.08
CA ALA A 511 34.98 5.36 -29.27
C ALA A 511 33.60 5.32 -29.94
N VAL A 512 32.56 4.90 -29.22
CA VAL A 512 31.20 4.82 -29.77
C VAL A 512 30.74 6.16 -30.34
N THR A 513 30.95 7.25 -29.62
CA THR A 513 30.55 8.60 -30.08
C THR A 513 31.35 9.09 -31.29
N ALA A 514 32.67 8.90 -31.32
CA ALA A 514 33.49 9.25 -32.49
C ALA A 514 33.07 8.44 -33.73
N TYR A 515 32.60 7.21 -33.52
CA TYR A 515 32.23 6.29 -34.58
C TYR A 515 30.81 6.49 -35.12
N LEU A 516 29.91 7.18 -34.42
CA LEU A 516 28.55 7.47 -34.94
C LEU A 516 28.53 8.24 -36.27
N GLY A 517 29.66 8.81 -36.70
CA GLY A 517 29.79 9.52 -37.97
C GLY A 517 29.77 8.65 -39.23
N ASN A 518 30.32 7.42 -39.20
CA ASN A 518 30.30 6.39 -40.27
C ASN A 518 31.29 5.25 -39.91
N PRO A 519 30.97 4.34 -38.97
CA PRO A 519 31.88 3.26 -38.62
C PRO A 519 31.89 2.19 -39.69
N THR A 520 33.07 1.65 -40.00
CA THR A 520 33.17 0.44 -40.82
C THR A 520 32.49 -0.73 -40.09
N GLU A 521 31.91 -1.67 -40.83
CA GLU A 521 31.23 -2.84 -40.25
C GLU A 521 32.13 -3.62 -39.27
N LYS A 522 33.42 -3.73 -39.61
CA LYS A 522 34.44 -4.35 -38.76
C LYS A 522 34.63 -3.62 -37.42
N GLU A 523 34.59 -2.29 -37.42
CA GLU A 523 34.68 -1.48 -36.18
C GLU A 523 33.40 -1.59 -35.34
N ARG A 524 32.23 -1.61 -35.98
CA ARG A 524 30.96 -1.86 -35.29
C ARG A 524 30.96 -3.20 -34.56
N LEU A 525 31.38 -4.27 -35.24
CA LEU A 525 31.49 -5.60 -34.63
C LEU A 525 32.48 -5.62 -33.46
N ARG A 526 33.64 -4.95 -33.61
CA ARG A 526 34.63 -4.85 -32.52
C ARG A 526 34.09 -4.09 -31.30
N LEU A 527 33.37 -2.99 -31.51
CA LEU A 527 32.77 -2.22 -30.42
C LEU A 527 31.63 -2.96 -29.75
N SER A 528 30.78 -3.64 -30.53
CA SER A 528 29.71 -4.50 -30.01
C SER A 528 30.29 -5.61 -29.11
N GLU A 529 31.36 -6.29 -29.55
CA GLU A 529 32.07 -7.30 -28.75
C GLU A 529 32.64 -6.72 -27.43
N LEU A 530 33.27 -5.54 -27.48
CA LEU A 530 33.81 -4.89 -26.27
C LEU A 530 32.71 -4.48 -25.28
N LEU A 531 31.55 -4.02 -25.78
CA LEU A 531 30.40 -3.72 -24.94
C LEU A 531 29.81 -5.01 -24.34
N PHE A 532 29.76 -6.09 -25.10
CA PHE A 532 29.30 -7.39 -24.59
C PHE A 532 30.21 -7.91 -23.46
N GLN A 533 31.53 -7.87 -23.64
CA GLN A 533 32.49 -8.21 -22.59
C GLN A 533 32.37 -7.30 -21.35
N ALA A 534 31.98 -6.03 -21.52
CA ALA A 534 31.72 -5.14 -20.41
C ALA A 534 30.46 -5.55 -19.62
N ILE A 535 29.40 -5.98 -20.30
CA ILE A 535 28.21 -6.56 -19.65
C ILE A 535 28.59 -7.83 -18.90
N GLU A 536 29.35 -8.74 -19.50
CA GLU A 536 29.78 -9.98 -18.83
C GLU A 536 30.58 -9.70 -17.55
N ARG A 537 31.53 -8.76 -17.58
CA ARG A 537 32.29 -8.34 -16.37
C ARG A 537 31.39 -7.73 -15.30
N LEU A 538 30.40 -6.94 -15.69
CA LEU A 538 29.40 -6.40 -14.75
C LEU A 538 28.51 -7.53 -14.19
N ASP A 539 28.25 -8.56 -14.98
CA ASP A 539 27.43 -9.71 -14.58
C ASP A 539 28.15 -10.71 -13.66
N GLU A 540 29.47 -10.79 -13.75
CA GLU A 540 30.32 -11.61 -12.88
C GLU A 540 30.31 -11.14 -11.41
N PHE A 541 29.89 -9.90 -11.13
CA PHE A 541 29.71 -9.44 -9.75
C PHE A 541 28.54 -10.19 -9.09
N THR A 542 28.86 -11.25 -8.34
CA THR A 542 27.92 -11.95 -7.46
C THR A 542 27.66 -11.11 -6.21
N LEU A 543 26.54 -10.40 -6.22
CA LEU A 543 26.13 -9.52 -5.12
C LEU A 543 25.09 -10.23 -4.24
N PRO A 544 25.29 -10.29 -2.91
CA PRO A 544 24.28 -10.74 -1.96
C PRO A 544 22.94 -10.03 -2.15
N SER A 545 21.83 -10.71 -1.81
CA SER A 545 20.48 -10.16 -1.99
C SER A 545 20.19 -8.98 -1.06
N GLU A 546 20.94 -8.82 0.03
CA GLU A 546 20.87 -7.64 0.89
C GLU A 546 21.57 -6.38 0.33
N TRP A 547 22.50 -6.51 -0.62
CA TRP A 547 23.28 -5.39 -1.20
C TRP A 547 22.51 -4.65 -2.31
N GLU A 548 21.33 -4.11 -1.99
CA GLU A 548 20.46 -3.43 -2.96
C GLU A 548 21.16 -2.27 -3.67
N ARG A 549 22.03 -1.54 -2.96
CA ARG A 549 22.70 -0.37 -3.54
C ARG A 549 23.70 -0.82 -4.60
N ALA A 550 24.55 -1.79 -4.28
CA ALA A 550 25.47 -2.38 -5.27
C ALA A 550 24.73 -2.99 -6.47
N ARG A 551 23.59 -3.66 -6.25
CA ARG A 551 22.78 -4.22 -7.35
C ARG A 551 22.16 -3.14 -8.23
N THR A 552 21.74 -2.03 -7.64
CA THR A 552 21.17 -0.90 -8.38
C THR A 552 22.23 -0.22 -9.23
N GLU A 553 23.41 0.07 -8.67
CA GLU A 553 24.56 0.60 -9.43
C GLU A 553 24.97 -0.35 -10.57
N ARG A 554 25.01 -1.67 -10.31
CA ARG A 554 25.27 -2.68 -11.37
C ARG A 554 24.22 -2.61 -12.49
N ARG A 555 22.92 -2.56 -12.15
CA ARG A 555 21.84 -2.47 -13.15
C ARG A 555 21.95 -1.19 -13.99
N GLU A 556 22.23 -0.06 -13.35
CA GLU A 556 22.42 1.22 -14.05
C GLU A 556 23.61 1.16 -15.01
N ALA A 557 24.75 0.62 -14.57
CA ALA A 557 25.92 0.42 -15.43
C ALA A 557 25.61 -0.51 -16.62
N ILE A 558 24.88 -1.61 -16.41
CA ILE A 558 24.45 -2.52 -17.48
C ILE A 558 23.52 -1.80 -18.47
N HIS A 559 22.54 -1.03 -17.99
CA HIS A 559 21.63 -0.27 -18.84
C HIS A 559 22.38 0.79 -19.68
N GLU A 560 23.39 1.43 -19.11
CA GLU A 560 24.24 2.38 -19.84
C GLU A 560 24.98 1.70 -20.99
N VAL A 561 25.57 0.52 -20.74
CA VAL A 561 26.25 -0.28 -21.77
C VAL A 561 25.27 -0.77 -22.84
N GLN A 562 24.10 -1.25 -22.44
CA GLN A 562 23.06 -1.70 -23.37
C GLN A 562 22.60 -0.56 -24.28
N ARG A 563 22.40 0.64 -23.74
CA ARG A 563 22.06 1.83 -24.53
C ARG A 563 23.14 2.15 -25.56
N LEU A 564 24.41 2.05 -25.20
CA LEU A 564 25.52 2.23 -26.14
C LEU A 564 25.53 1.16 -27.24
N HIS A 565 25.22 -0.08 -26.88
CA HIS A 565 25.12 -1.19 -27.82
C HIS A 565 23.97 -0.96 -28.82
N ASP A 566 22.80 -0.56 -28.34
CA ASP A 566 21.63 -0.29 -29.19
C ASP A 566 21.88 0.87 -30.16
N ASN A 567 22.66 1.88 -29.75
CA ASN A 567 23.08 2.98 -30.62
C ASN A 567 24.04 2.54 -31.76
N LEU A 568 24.72 1.41 -31.61
CA LEU A 568 25.59 0.85 -32.67
C LEU A 568 24.80 0.02 -33.69
N ALA A 569 23.57 -0.39 -33.38
CA ALA A 569 22.74 -1.16 -34.29
C ALA A 569 22.50 -0.37 -35.59
N PRO A 570 22.57 -1.01 -36.77
CA PRO A 570 22.35 -0.32 -38.03
C PRO A 570 20.94 0.30 -38.04
N PRO A 571 20.79 1.56 -38.50
CA PRO A 571 19.48 2.19 -38.60
C PRO A 571 18.60 1.32 -39.50
N ILE A 572 17.45 0.92 -38.97
CA ILE A 572 16.46 0.16 -39.72
C ILE A 572 16.13 1.00 -40.97
N PRO A 573 16.29 0.46 -42.19
CA PRO A 573 16.12 1.25 -43.42
C PRO A 573 14.72 1.86 -43.42
N ALA A 574 14.67 3.20 -43.49
CA ALA A 574 13.42 3.95 -43.57
C ALA A 574 12.60 3.44 -44.76
N ARG A 575 11.39 2.94 -44.49
CA ARG A 575 10.44 2.49 -45.51
C ARG A 575 10.10 3.70 -46.40
N ASN A 576 10.55 3.67 -47.66
CA ASN A 576 10.19 4.66 -48.67
C ASN A 576 8.67 4.63 -48.91
N SER A 577 7.94 5.57 -48.29
CA SER A 577 6.51 5.76 -48.50
C SER A 577 6.26 6.84 -49.55
N SER A 578 6.00 6.42 -50.78
CA SER A 578 5.47 7.29 -51.84
C SER A 578 4.31 6.59 -52.56
N SER A 579 3.06 6.88 -52.16
CA SER A 579 1.90 7.10 -53.06
C SER A 579 0.64 7.40 -52.24
N PRO A 580 -0.20 8.40 -52.61
CA PRO A 580 -1.44 8.70 -51.92
C PRO A 580 -2.63 7.97 -52.57
N GLN A 581 -3.20 6.98 -51.87
CA GLN A 581 -4.56 6.49 -52.12
C GLN A 581 -5.36 6.50 -50.80
N ALA A 582 -6.64 6.82 -50.91
CA ALA A 582 -7.57 7.07 -49.82
C ALA A 582 -7.72 5.86 -48.86
N PRO A 583 -7.99 6.09 -47.57
CA PRO A 583 -7.80 5.08 -46.53
C PRO A 583 -8.94 4.06 -46.48
N GLN A 584 -8.65 2.81 -46.85
CA GLN A 584 -9.36 1.64 -46.36
C GLN A 584 -8.94 1.43 -44.90
N LEU A 585 -9.88 1.58 -43.96
CA LEU A 585 -9.60 1.60 -42.53
C LEU A 585 -9.54 0.20 -41.88
N GLN A 586 -9.72 -0.88 -42.65
CA GLN A 586 -9.75 -2.26 -42.14
C GLN A 586 -8.45 -3.05 -42.33
N ASP A 587 -7.54 -2.64 -43.22
CA ASP A 587 -6.36 -3.47 -43.54
C ASP A 587 -5.15 -3.25 -42.63
N LYS A 588 -5.14 -2.15 -41.84
CA LYS A 588 -3.96 -1.79 -41.04
C LYS A 588 -3.75 -2.73 -39.85
N THR A 589 -4.75 -3.44 -39.35
CA THR A 589 -4.61 -4.33 -38.19
C THR A 589 -4.12 -5.72 -38.60
N GLU A 590 -4.66 -6.31 -39.68
CA GLU A 590 -4.20 -7.61 -40.18
C GLU A 590 -2.77 -7.52 -40.74
N GLU A 591 -2.46 -6.49 -41.54
CA GLU A 591 -1.11 -6.34 -42.11
C GLU A 591 -0.04 -6.14 -41.01
N ASN A 592 -0.39 -5.42 -39.95
CA ASN A 592 0.48 -5.25 -38.79
C ASN A 592 0.71 -6.57 -38.04
N ALA A 593 -0.35 -7.33 -37.75
CA ALA A 593 -0.24 -8.64 -37.12
C ALA A 593 0.59 -9.61 -37.99
N ALA A 594 0.33 -9.64 -39.29
CA ALA A 594 1.09 -10.45 -40.25
C ALA A 594 2.57 -10.04 -40.32
N THR A 595 2.86 -8.74 -40.22
CA THR A 595 4.22 -8.21 -40.18
C THR A 595 4.94 -8.62 -38.89
N LEU A 596 4.28 -8.55 -37.74
CA LEU A 596 4.84 -9.00 -36.46
C LEU A 596 5.16 -10.50 -36.48
N VAL A 597 4.23 -11.33 -36.96
CA VAL A 597 4.47 -12.77 -37.12
C VAL A 597 5.64 -13.05 -38.07
N ARG A 598 5.72 -12.33 -39.19
CA ARG A 598 6.82 -12.48 -40.17
C ARG A 598 8.16 -12.09 -39.56
N ASN A 599 8.22 -10.98 -38.83
CA ASN A 599 9.43 -10.52 -38.17
C ASN A 599 9.93 -11.51 -37.11
N GLU A 600 9.02 -12.03 -36.27
CA GLU A 600 9.39 -13.02 -35.25
C GLU A 600 9.85 -14.33 -35.89
N ARG A 601 9.15 -14.79 -36.94
CA ARG A 601 9.57 -15.97 -37.70
C ARG A 601 10.96 -15.78 -38.33
N SER A 602 11.23 -14.64 -38.94
CA SER A 602 12.57 -14.33 -39.47
C SER A 602 13.62 -14.32 -38.36
N ARG A 603 13.30 -13.78 -37.17
CA ARG A 603 14.20 -13.82 -36.01
C ARG A 603 14.52 -15.26 -35.61
N ILE A 604 13.51 -16.14 -35.53
CA ILE A 604 13.69 -17.56 -35.23
C ILE A 604 14.59 -18.23 -36.28
N GLN A 605 14.33 -17.99 -37.57
CA GLN A 605 15.07 -18.62 -38.67
C GLN A 605 16.52 -18.15 -38.79
N TYR A 606 16.79 -16.86 -38.58
CA TYR A 606 18.13 -16.30 -38.80
C TYR A 606 18.99 -16.25 -37.55
N LEU A 607 18.41 -16.18 -36.35
CA LEU A 607 19.17 -16.14 -35.09
C LEU A 607 19.15 -17.48 -34.36
N LEU A 608 17.97 -18.05 -34.10
CA LEU A 608 17.87 -19.22 -33.23
C LEU A 608 18.21 -20.52 -33.95
N ALA A 609 17.72 -20.72 -35.18
CA ALA A 609 17.94 -21.96 -35.91
C ALA A 609 19.43 -22.29 -36.17
N PRO A 610 20.27 -21.36 -36.67
CA PRO A 610 21.69 -21.66 -36.90
C PRO A 610 22.43 -21.95 -35.60
N THR A 611 22.12 -21.21 -34.53
CA THR A 611 22.73 -21.39 -33.22
C THR A 611 22.36 -22.75 -32.63
N ILE A 612 21.10 -23.16 -32.70
CA ILE A 612 20.66 -24.49 -32.22
C ILE A 612 21.29 -25.61 -33.04
N HIS A 613 21.38 -25.47 -34.37
CA HIS A 613 22.07 -26.44 -35.23
C HIS A 613 23.58 -26.54 -34.94
N PHE A 614 24.22 -25.43 -34.56
CA PHE A 614 25.62 -25.43 -34.16
C PHE A 614 25.80 -26.13 -32.80
N PHE A 615 24.97 -25.83 -31.81
CA PHE A 615 25.09 -26.39 -30.46
C PHE A 615 24.58 -27.82 -30.34
N SER A 616 23.68 -28.28 -31.21
CA SER A 616 23.25 -29.68 -31.22
C SER A 616 24.39 -30.64 -31.60
N GLN A 617 25.44 -30.16 -32.27
CA GLN A 617 26.64 -30.95 -32.57
C GLN A 617 27.62 -31.05 -31.39
N LYS A 618 27.58 -30.08 -30.46
CA LYS A 618 28.47 -30.00 -29.30
C LYS A 618 27.67 -29.52 -28.08
N PRO A 619 26.95 -30.42 -27.40
CA PRO A 619 26.04 -30.05 -26.33
C PRO A 619 26.79 -29.41 -25.17
N ASN A 620 26.40 -28.19 -24.81
CA ASN A 620 26.80 -27.50 -23.59
C ASN A 620 25.53 -27.27 -22.76
N ALA A 621 25.48 -27.80 -21.54
CA ALA A 621 24.30 -27.72 -20.68
C ALA A 621 23.85 -26.27 -20.43
N LYS A 622 24.79 -25.34 -20.25
CA LYS A 622 24.48 -23.93 -19.99
C LYS A 622 23.85 -23.25 -21.20
N GLU A 623 24.44 -23.46 -22.38
CA GLU A 623 23.90 -22.91 -23.64
C GLU A 623 22.56 -23.55 -24.00
N ARG A 624 22.37 -24.84 -23.67
CA ARG A 624 21.08 -25.50 -23.87
C ARG A 624 19.97 -24.85 -23.04
N THR A 625 20.19 -24.60 -21.76
CA THR A 625 19.21 -23.91 -20.91
C THR A 625 18.89 -22.52 -21.46
N ARG A 626 19.92 -21.76 -21.86
CA ARG A 626 19.77 -20.44 -22.47
C ARG A 626 18.95 -20.49 -23.78
N LEU A 627 19.26 -21.43 -24.67
CA LEU A 627 18.54 -21.58 -25.95
C LEU A 627 17.10 -22.06 -25.74
N SER A 628 16.87 -22.94 -24.77
CA SER A 628 15.53 -23.36 -24.37
C SER A 628 14.69 -22.17 -23.88
N GLU A 629 15.27 -21.30 -23.05
CA GLU A 629 14.61 -20.08 -22.57
C GLU A 629 14.31 -19.11 -23.72
N LEU A 630 15.24 -18.91 -24.66
CA LEU A 630 15.01 -18.06 -25.83
C LEU A 630 13.90 -18.58 -26.75
N LEU A 631 13.77 -19.91 -26.89
CA LEU A 631 12.68 -20.55 -27.63
C LEU A 631 11.34 -20.35 -26.92
N ILE A 632 11.29 -20.50 -25.59
CA ILE A 632 10.08 -20.25 -24.78
C ILE A 632 9.64 -18.79 -24.93
N GLN A 633 10.56 -17.83 -24.81
CA GLN A 633 10.24 -16.41 -25.00
C GLN A 633 9.74 -16.12 -26.43
N ALA A 634 10.23 -16.84 -27.45
CA ALA A 634 9.73 -16.71 -28.82
C ALA A 634 8.29 -17.24 -28.96
N LEU A 635 7.95 -18.35 -28.29
CA LEU A 635 6.57 -18.85 -28.21
C LEU A 635 5.65 -17.82 -27.53
N GLU A 636 6.07 -17.26 -26.40
CA GLU A 636 5.29 -16.25 -25.69
C GLU A 636 5.04 -14.99 -26.53
N ARG A 637 6.05 -14.53 -27.30
CA ARG A 637 5.89 -13.41 -28.24
C ARG A 637 4.92 -13.74 -29.37
N LEU A 638 4.98 -14.95 -29.93
CA LEU A 638 4.04 -15.41 -30.95
C LEU A 638 2.61 -15.51 -30.40
N ASP A 639 2.45 -16.02 -29.19
CA ASP A 639 1.15 -16.15 -28.51
C ASP A 639 0.53 -14.80 -28.14
N GLY A 640 1.36 -13.82 -27.78
CA GLY A 640 0.95 -12.45 -27.50
C GLY A 640 0.40 -11.69 -28.72
N ILE A 641 0.60 -12.18 -29.94
CA ILE A 641 0.02 -11.58 -31.15
C ILE A 641 -1.47 -11.95 -31.23
N VAL A 642 -2.32 -10.99 -30.84
CA VAL A 642 -3.78 -11.08 -30.95
C VAL A 642 -4.18 -11.11 -32.42
N MET A 643 -5.00 -12.09 -32.81
CA MET A 643 -5.53 -12.23 -34.16
C MET A 643 -7.04 -12.40 -34.13
N GLU A 644 -7.73 -11.73 -35.04
CA GLU A 644 -9.17 -11.89 -35.20
C GLU A 644 -9.50 -13.23 -35.91
N PRO A 645 -10.69 -13.81 -35.63
CA PRO A 645 -11.10 -15.09 -36.22
C PRO A 645 -11.12 -15.15 -37.76
N GLU A 646 -11.15 -14.01 -38.44
CA GLU A 646 -11.21 -13.85 -39.89
C GLU A 646 -9.83 -13.81 -40.57
N TRP A 647 -8.74 -13.54 -39.83
CA TRP A 647 -7.38 -13.39 -40.39
C TRP A 647 -6.69 -14.74 -40.64
N GLU A 648 -7.31 -15.61 -41.44
CA GLU A 648 -6.87 -17.00 -41.62
C GLU A 648 -5.43 -17.11 -42.11
N ALA A 649 -4.99 -16.21 -43.01
CA ALA A 649 -3.62 -16.16 -43.49
C ALA A 649 -2.61 -15.84 -42.37
N CYS A 650 -2.94 -14.86 -41.52
CA CYS A 650 -2.10 -14.52 -40.36
C CYS A 650 -2.04 -15.67 -39.35
N ARG A 651 -3.18 -16.32 -39.06
CA ARG A 651 -3.23 -17.50 -38.17
C ARG A 651 -2.42 -18.67 -38.71
N GLN A 652 -2.48 -18.90 -40.02
CA GLN A 652 -1.67 -19.94 -40.66
C GLN A 652 -0.17 -19.63 -40.59
N SER A 653 0.21 -18.36 -40.78
CA SER A 653 1.58 -17.90 -40.61
C SER A 653 2.07 -18.10 -39.17
N ARG A 654 1.24 -17.74 -38.17
CA ARG A 654 1.57 -17.95 -36.74
C ARG A 654 1.74 -19.44 -36.43
N ARG A 655 0.81 -20.29 -36.85
CA ARG A 655 0.91 -21.76 -36.69
C ARG A 655 2.20 -22.31 -37.27
N THR A 656 2.60 -21.81 -38.44
CA THR A 656 3.85 -22.21 -39.09
C THR A 656 5.07 -21.79 -38.26
N ALA A 657 5.10 -20.55 -37.75
CA ALA A 657 6.17 -20.08 -36.89
C ALA A 657 6.25 -20.85 -35.57
N VAL A 658 5.11 -21.13 -34.91
CA VAL A 658 5.05 -21.95 -33.69
C VAL A 658 5.58 -23.36 -33.93
N HIS A 659 5.19 -24.00 -35.05
CA HIS A 659 5.74 -25.30 -35.43
C HIS A 659 7.25 -25.27 -35.71
N GLU A 660 7.80 -24.18 -36.25
CA GLU A 660 9.25 -24.01 -36.40
C GLU A 660 9.95 -23.95 -35.04
N VAL A 661 9.41 -23.21 -34.07
CA VAL A 661 9.97 -23.14 -32.71
C VAL A 661 9.91 -24.50 -32.00
N GLN A 662 8.80 -25.21 -32.11
CA GLN A 662 8.64 -26.56 -31.54
C GLN A 662 9.65 -27.55 -32.13
N LYS A 663 9.86 -27.53 -33.46
CA LYS A 663 10.90 -28.38 -34.09
C LYS A 663 12.31 -28.06 -33.58
N LEU A 664 12.61 -26.79 -33.34
CA LEU A 664 13.89 -26.38 -32.78
C LEU A 664 14.05 -26.84 -31.33
N GLN A 665 12.97 -26.82 -30.55
CA GLN A 665 12.93 -27.36 -29.20
C GLN A 665 13.13 -28.88 -29.20
N ASP A 666 12.47 -29.62 -30.10
CA ASP A 666 12.66 -31.07 -30.26
C ASP A 666 14.11 -31.42 -30.61
N ILE A 667 14.75 -30.65 -31.51
CA ILE A 667 16.17 -30.82 -31.84
C ILE A 667 17.05 -30.62 -30.61
N LEU A 668 16.75 -29.57 -29.82
CA LEU A 668 17.48 -29.25 -28.61
C LEU A 668 17.29 -30.35 -27.55
N ASP A 669 16.10 -30.94 -27.47
CA ASP A 669 15.78 -32.00 -26.51
C ASP A 669 16.29 -33.37 -26.90
N VAL A 670 16.40 -33.69 -28.18
CA VAL A 670 17.05 -34.94 -28.63
C VAL A 670 18.57 -34.88 -28.47
N SER A 671 19.17 -33.69 -28.42
CA SER A 671 20.62 -33.51 -28.27
C SER A 671 21.19 -33.82 -26.88
N VAL A 672 20.42 -34.45 -25.98
CA VAL A 672 20.93 -34.95 -24.68
C VAL A 672 21.72 -36.24 -24.92
N PRO A 673 23.02 -36.30 -24.59
CA PRO A 673 23.75 -37.57 -24.53
C PRO A 673 23.29 -38.46 -23.37
#